data_AF-A0A449A3X3-F1
#
_entry.id   AF-A0A449A3X3-F1
#
_cell.length_a   1.000
_cell.length_b   1.000
_cell.length_c   1.000
_cell.angle_alpha   90.00
_cell.angle_beta   90.00
_cell.angle_gamma   90.00
#
_symmetry.space_group_name_H-M   'P 1'
#
loop_
_entity.id
_entity.type
_entity.pdbx_description
1 polymer ?
#
loop_
_entity_poly.entity_id
_entity_poly.type
_entity_poly.pdbx_seq_one_letter_code
_entity_poly.pdbx_strand_id
1 'polypeptide(L)'
;MTKSLKRNFLAFATVASASTLAIAASCGNSTKGTSSGSVVSVKSKQFDQELSEKIRVGVTWSNTGAQYKGLQEIVDVYNANINTIYPDGGAKQVELKGLGSGYGEGAEKVKLSLESQDKNQFFHLTFNYSVVAANLAEYDMLLDFDDEDSSSRLDINTFESQFTSENTNTEYISVDGTYVLPVAKSTAVLSFNTPVFSYLVDKMKEAGATTDAEFETWYASVKEKGQADRDAVAKIWGERNKKSLEGYTIKKSMFDSYEDLFDFAIKAQSLFDKATSWNEGEKLHVFGIDDPAGFFETVVTADLNANESESIARRIKVNGVNTISFDALRTNQSPAYLSGQKIYNKTKEAVKSGALKLQGSGEYSSTTQIYHKMAFSIGSTAGYSKNYVSGSSVNRFDSKLDQNFSFDEKYDDNSKNIMTIVNSNDKYAEIQDQVLFYVGKYKNPVFKAGVKDNPAYAKHLSKYDFYAKDEAQVEKIKAALMRKTANTRFVYLFKDESTKPNAQLMEKINAIGSEVNSNNVYLGEFEDNKYGFLVLEGTLDKVKELAASLGMEFKVLSSTDILNQNELVAEKNPEKWEQSDAKKVVYVQGPSLMGIHSNTVDNEATRKFVKWLVTSDAVYTFGKGEYAVEETPIKHFQRALSYIAPIDFAHYDESVFGEGKKANEYLKVALKSFKEAQEDPNAYATYSTPGAIKANLFRDALTTSFKALQDEAKTKKGNIDLEYSKLVDTLNESLK
;
A
#
# COMPACT_ATOMS: atom_id res chain seq x y z
N MET A 1 -26.66 -22.65 61.68
CA MET A 1 -26.00 -21.69 62.58
C MET A 1 -25.81 -20.39 61.82
N THR A 2 -26.40 -19.33 62.39
CA THR A 2 -26.32 -17.87 62.11
C THR A 2 -24.93 -17.34 61.73
N LYS A 3 -24.71 -16.26 60.95
CA LYS A 3 -25.30 -14.89 60.92
C LYS A 3 -24.84 -14.20 59.60
N SER A 4 -25.74 -13.71 58.75
CA SER A 4 -26.15 -12.30 58.54
C SER A 4 -25.12 -11.34 57.91
N LEU A 5 -25.46 -10.75 56.76
CA LEU A 5 -25.62 -9.29 56.62
C LEU A 5 -26.37 -8.93 55.33
N LYS A 6 -27.47 -8.19 55.51
CA LYS A 6 -28.36 -7.59 54.50
C LYS A 6 -28.04 -6.10 54.35
N ARG A 7 -28.35 -5.52 53.18
CA ARG A 7 -28.98 -4.19 53.01
C ARG A 7 -29.32 -4.02 51.51
N ASN A 8 -30.57 -4.17 51.09
CA ASN A 8 -31.75 -3.29 51.17
C ASN A 8 -31.93 -2.46 49.89
N PHE A 9 -32.78 -2.99 49.01
CA PHE A 9 -33.57 -2.27 48.01
C PHE A 9 -34.74 -1.56 48.72
N LEU A 10 -35.06 -0.33 48.33
CA LEU A 10 -36.43 0.17 48.45
C LEU A 10 -36.70 1.22 47.37
N ALA A 11 -37.75 0.96 46.59
CA ALA A 11 -38.40 1.90 45.70
C ALA A 11 -39.31 2.85 46.49
N PHE A 12 -39.43 4.09 46.04
CA PHE A 12 -40.62 4.92 46.27
C PHE A 12 -40.85 5.85 45.08
N ALA A 13 -42.09 5.84 44.59
CA ALA A 13 -42.65 6.79 43.65
C ALA A 13 -42.99 8.12 44.34
N THR A 14 -42.97 9.24 43.62
CA THR A 14 -43.91 10.38 43.78
C THR A 14 -43.73 11.46 42.69
N VAL A 15 -44.76 11.56 41.84
CA VAL A 15 -45.56 12.74 41.46
C VAL A 15 -44.94 14.16 41.44
N ALA A 16 -45.11 14.79 40.26
CA ALA A 16 -45.35 16.21 39.93
C ALA A 16 -44.23 17.25 40.10
N SER A 17 -43.90 17.93 39.00
CA SER A 17 -44.36 19.32 38.78
C SER A 17 -44.02 19.78 37.36
N ALA A 18 -45.06 20.20 36.64
CA ALA A 18 -44.93 20.96 35.42
C ALA A 18 -44.41 22.37 35.74
N SER A 19 -43.44 22.85 34.98
CA SER A 19 -43.19 24.28 34.84
C SER A 19 -43.05 24.62 33.36
N THR A 20 -44.06 25.34 32.90
CA THR A 20 -44.16 26.08 31.66
C THR A 20 -43.02 27.10 31.55
N LEU A 21 -42.30 27.09 30.44
CA LEU A 21 -41.46 28.23 30.05
C LEU A 21 -41.78 28.62 28.61
N ALA A 22 -42.07 29.92 28.50
CA ALA A 22 -42.77 30.56 27.41
C ALA A 22 -41.93 30.64 26.13
N ILE A 23 -42.62 30.45 25.01
CA ILE A 23 -42.16 30.76 23.67
C ILE A 23 -42.18 32.29 23.51
N ALA A 24 -41.02 32.90 23.33
CA ALA A 24 -40.90 34.25 22.79
C ALA A 24 -40.56 34.14 21.30
N ALA A 25 -41.54 34.47 20.46
CA ALA A 25 -41.39 34.60 19.03
C ALA A 25 -40.54 35.84 18.70
N SER A 26 -39.55 35.68 17.83
CA SER A 26 -38.91 36.78 17.09
C SER A 26 -39.13 36.53 15.60
N CYS A 27 -40.10 37.24 15.02
CA CYS A 27 -40.26 37.37 13.58
C CYS A 27 -39.28 38.42 13.05
N GLY A 28 -38.45 38.03 12.08
CA GLY A 28 -37.62 38.92 11.28
C GLY A 28 -37.32 38.27 9.91
N ASN A 29 -38.14 38.64 8.91
CA ASN A 29 -38.04 38.41 7.47
C ASN A 29 -36.61 38.21 6.93
N SER A 30 -36.24 37.15 6.20
CA SER A 30 -36.64 36.67 4.86
C SER A 30 -35.49 36.86 3.86
N THR A 31 -34.87 35.77 3.39
CA THR A 31 -34.85 35.32 1.97
C THR A 31 -33.87 34.17 1.73
N LYS A 32 -34.40 32.96 1.48
CA LYS A 32 -34.17 32.02 0.37
C LYS A 32 -34.46 30.59 0.86
N GLY A 33 -35.37 29.93 0.14
CA GLY A 33 -36.08 28.74 0.61
C GLY A 33 -35.20 27.51 0.77
N THR A 34 -35.31 26.90 1.95
CA THR A 34 -34.87 25.54 2.23
C THR A 34 -36.10 24.63 2.25
N SER A 35 -36.07 23.58 1.43
CA SER A 35 -37.01 22.47 1.52
C SER A 35 -36.74 21.70 2.81
N SER A 36 -37.68 21.77 3.74
CA SER A 36 -37.66 21.04 5.01
C SER A 36 -37.86 19.54 4.78
N GLY A 37 -36.76 18.79 4.73
CA GLY A 37 -36.73 17.39 5.11
C GLY A 37 -36.36 17.30 6.59
N SER A 38 -37.18 16.63 7.40
CA SER A 38 -36.91 16.41 8.82
C SER A 38 -35.58 15.70 9.03
N VAL A 39 -34.54 16.45 9.42
CA VAL A 39 -33.24 15.91 9.80
C VAL A 39 -33.39 15.31 11.20
N VAL A 40 -33.24 13.99 11.30
CA VAL A 40 -32.92 13.34 12.57
C VAL A 40 -31.56 13.89 12.98
N SER A 41 -31.54 14.88 13.90
CA SER A 41 -30.28 15.43 14.40
C SER A 41 -29.60 14.36 15.26
N VAL A 42 -28.68 13.61 14.67
CA VAL A 42 -27.57 13.05 15.44
C VAL A 42 -26.86 14.27 16.02
N LYS A 43 -26.75 14.37 17.36
CA LYS A 43 -26.01 15.48 17.98
C LYS A 43 -24.61 15.51 17.36
N SER A 44 -24.24 16.63 16.74
CA SER A 44 -22.91 16.79 16.15
C SER A 44 -21.85 16.52 17.22
N LYS A 45 -20.86 15.69 16.88
CA LYS A 45 -19.68 15.41 17.72
C LYS A 45 -18.52 16.36 17.41
N GLN A 46 -18.77 17.38 16.58
CA GLN A 46 -17.78 18.35 16.16
C GLN A 46 -17.16 19.07 17.35
N PHE A 47 -15.88 19.40 17.24
CA PHE A 47 -15.16 20.21 18.20
C PHE A 47 -14.17 21.12 17.49
N ASP A 48 -13.96 22.30 18.07
CA ASP A 48 -12.93 23.21 17.57
C ASP A 48 -11.55 22.83 18.13
N GLN A 49 -10.54 22.94 17.27
CA GLN A 49 -9.13 22.90 17.63
C GLN A 49 -8.67 24.28 18.13
N GLU A 50 -7.65 24.33 18.98
CA GLU A 50 -7.01 25.58 19.37
C GLU A 50 -6.35 26.25 18.16
N LEU A 51 -6.33 27.59 18.17
CA LEU A 51 -5.73 28.39 17.10
C LEU A 51 -4.25 28.02 16.93
N SER A 52 -3.89 27.55 15.75
CA SER A 52 -2.51 27.16 15.44
C SER A 52 -1.73 28.30 14.81
N GLU A 53 -0.42 28.36 15.06
CA GLU A 53 0.48 29.26 14.31
C GLU A 53 0.69 28.79 12.86
N LYS A 54 0.58 27.47 12.62
CA LYS A 54 0.83 26.83 11.33
C LYS A 54 -0.22 25.78 10.98
N ILE A 55 -0.49 25.63 9.69
CA ILE A 55 -1.32 24.54 9.17
C ILE A 55 -0.50 23.26 9.15
N ARG A 56 -0.99 22.24 9.84
CA ARG A 56 -0.34 20.93 9.97
C ARG A 56 -0.92 19.95 8.95
N VAL A 57 -0.07 19.49 8.03
CA VAL A 57 -0.40 18.46 7.05
C VAL A 57 0.10 17.12 7.56
N GLY A 58 -0.83 16.23 7.89
CA GLY A 58 -0.58 14.86 8.28
C GLY A 58 -0.19 13.98 7.08
N VAL A 59 0.96 13.32 7.16
CA VAL A 59 1.46 12.42 6.10
C VAL A 59 1.94 11.09 6.65
N THR A 60 1.67 10.01 5.92
CA THR A 60 2.06 8.64 6.30
C THR A 60 3.33 8.15 5.57
N TRP A 61 3.91 9.00 4.72
CA TRP A 61 5.13 8.71 3.97
C TRP A 61 6.37 8.92 4.84
N SER A 62 7.39 8.08 4.62
CA SER A 62 8.69 8.26 5.27
C SER A 62 9.32 9.59 4.86
N ASN A 63 9.87 10.33 5.82
CA ASN A 63 10.60 11.59 5.57
C ASN A 63 11.81 11.44 4.64
N THR A 64 12.33 10.22 4.47
CA THR A 64 13.41 9.91 3.54
C THR A 64 12.92 9.54 2.14
N GLY A 65 11.62 9.26 1.98
CA GLY A 65 10.98 8.83 0.74
C GLY A 65 10.74 9.99 -0.23
N ALA A 66 10.54 9.64 -1.50
CA ALA A 66 10.32 10.63 -2.57
C ALA A 66 9.05 11.45 -2.33
N GLN A 67 7.97 10.82 -1.88
CA GLN A 67 6.70 11.49 -1.66
C GLN A 67 6.78 12.60 -0.61
N TYR A 68 7.38 12.31 0.55
CA TYR A 68 7.55 13.32 1.60
C TYR A 68 8.46 14.46 1.12
N LYS A 69 9.58 14.13 0.45
CA LYS A 69 10.52 15.14 -0.05
C LYS A 69 9.87 16.07 -1.07
N GLY A 70 9.14 15.53 -2.05
CA GLY A 70 8.44 16.34 -3.04
C GLY A 70 7.35 17.22 -2.40
N LEU A 71 6.61 16.71 -1.41
CA LEU A 71 5.64 17.55 -0.69
C LEU A 71 6.32 18.61 0.17
N GLN A 72 7.49 18.30 0.75
CA GLN A 72 8.26 19.27 1.51
C GLN A 72 8.76 20.41 0.60
N GLU A 73 9.19 20.11 -0.62
CA GLU A 73 9.56 21.13 -1.62
C GLU A 73 8.37 22.06 -1.94
N ILE A 74 7.16 21.52 -2.05
CA ILE A 74 5.92 22.31 -2.22
C ILE A 74 5.67 23.23 -1.03
N VAL A 75 5.77 22.69 0.19
CA VAL A 75 5.57 23.44 1.42
C VAL A 75 6.61 24.55 1.57
N ASP A 76 7.87 24.27 1.24
CA ASP A 76 8.96 25.24 1.31
C ASP A 76 8.72 26.39 0.33
N VAL A 77 8.32 26.08 -0.91
CA VAL A 77 7.98 27.09 -1.92
C VAL A 77 6.77 27.93 -1.49
N TYR A 78 5.70 27.30 -1.00
CA TYR A 78 4.53 28.01 -0.49
C TYR A 78 4.91 28.97 0.64
N ASN A 79 5.62 28.47 1.66
CA ASN A 79 6.01 29.25 2.83
C ASN A 79 6.94 30.41 2.48
N ALA A 80 7.85 30.23 1.53
CA ALA A 80 8.75 31.29 1.06
C ALA A 80 8.02 32.40 0.30
N ASN A 81 6.88 32.08 -0.33
CA ASN A 81 6.15 32.99 -1.20
C ASN A 81 4.78 33.42 -0.62
N ILE A 82 4.47 33.08 0.62
CA ILE A 82 3.11 33.22 1.19
C ILE A 82 2.56 34.65 1.10
N ASN A 83 3.39 35.66 1.37
CA ASN A 83 2.99 37.08 1.30
C ASN A 83 2.82 37.58 -0.14
N THR A 84 3.43 36.89 -1.12
CA THR A 84 3.25 37.17 -2.55
C THR A 84 2.01 36.48 -3.09
N ILE A 85 1.73 35.26 -2.63
CA ILE A 85 0.54 34.50 -3.01
C ILE A 85 -0.72 35.14 -2.42
N TYR A 86 -0.66 35.58 -1.16
CA TYR A 86 -1.77 36.19 -0.42
C TYR A 86 -1.35 37.53 0.22
N PRO A 87 -1.26 38.61 -0.56
CA PRO A 87 -0.84 39.93 -0.05
C PRO A 87 -1.85 40.52 0.96
N ASP A 88 -3.13 40.16 0.85
CA ASP A 88 -4.20 40.63 1.72
C ASP A 88 -4.31 39.84 3.05
N GLY A 89 -3.44 38.84 3.24
CA GLY A 89 -3.38 38.04 4.47
C GLY A 89 -4.38 36.87 4.55
N GLY A 90 -4.56 36.34 5.76
CA GLY A 90 -5.41 35.18 6.04
C GLY A 90 -4.80 33.82 5.66
N ALA A 91 -3.59 33.79 5.09
CA ALA A 91 -2.81 32.58 4.88
C ALA A 91 -1.85 32.33 6.06
N LYS A 92 -1.57 31.07 6.36
CA LYS A 92 -0.59 30.65 7.39
C LYS A 92 0.46 29.74 6.79
N GLN A 93 1.65 29.73 7.40
CA GLN A 93 2.70 28.78 7.04
C GLN A 93 2.21 27.35 7.25
N VAL A 94 2.74 26.44 6.44
CA VAL A 94 2.42 25.00 6.45
C VAL A 94 3.60 24.20 6.99
N GLU A 95 3.33 23.12 7.70
CA GLU A 95 4.34 22.14 8.09
C GLU A 95 3.84 20.70 7.90
N LEU A 96 4.78 19.79 7.58
CA LEU A 96 4.50 18.37 7.47
C LEU A 96 4.68 17.68 8.82
N LYS A 97 3.72 16.85 9.21
CA LYS A 97 3.77 16.04 10.43
C LYS A 97 3.54 14.56 10.12
N GLY A 98 4.35 13.70 10.73
CA GLY A 98 4.20 12.25 10.61
C GLY A 98 2.89 11.76 11.25
N LEU A 99 2.12 11.01 10.46
CA LEU A 99 0.82 10.47 10.85
C LEU A 99 0.87 8.95 11.08
N GLY A 100 2.07 8.36 11.10
CA GLY A 100 2.31 6.92 11.22
C GLY A 100 3.00 6.37 9.96
N SER A 101 3.26 5.07 9.96
CA SER A 101 3.87 4.37 8.82
C SER A 101 2.79 3.63 8.02
N GLY A 102 2.39 4.22 6.89
CA GLY A 102 1.35 3.70 6.02
C GLY A 102 -0.07 4.15 6.40
N TYR A 103 -1.00 3.97 5.45
CA TYR A 103 -2.35 4.53 5.50
C TYR A 103 -3.21 3.99 6.65
N GLY A 104 -3.09 2.71 7.00
CA GLY A 104 -3.84 2.08 8.10
C GLY A 104 -3.50 2.66 9.47
N GLU A 105 -2.21 2.79 9.81
CA GLU A 105 -1.78 3.49 11.04
C GLU A 105 -2.23 4.93 11.03
N GLY A 106 -2.23 5.55 9.84
CA GLY A 106 -2.70 6.89 9.69
C GLY A 106 -4.18 7.05 10.03
N ALA A 107 -5.01 6.13 9.54
CA ALA A 107 -6.44 6.14 9.84
C ALA A 107 -6.70 5.97 11.35
N GLU A 108 -5.94 5.09 12.01
CA GLU A 108 -6.05 4.88 13.45
C GLU A 108 -5.66 6.13 14.25
N LYS A 109 -4.57 6.82 13.87
CA LYS A 109 -4.15 8.04 14.57
C LYS A 109 -5.18 9.16 14.45
N VAL A 110 -5.82 9.32 13.29
CA VAL A 110 -6.93 10.28 13.11
C VAL A 110 -8.11 9.89 13.99
N LYS A 111 -8.50 8.61 13.98
CA LYS A 111 -9.59 8.10 14.81
C LYS A 111 -9.36 8.34 16.30
N LEU A 112 -8.17 8.03 16.82
CA LEU A 112 -7.81 8.29 18.22
C LEU A 112 -7.83 9.79 18.58
N SER A 113 -7.43 10.66 17.65
CA SER A 113 -7.50 12.12 17.84
C SER A 113 -8.95 12.61 17.92
N LEU A 114 -9.86 12.03 17.13
CA LEU A 114 -11.30 12.31 17.19
C LEU A 114 -11.93 11.82 18.50
N GLU A 115 -11.63 10.58 18.91
CA GLU A 115 -12.15 9.99 20.15
C GLU A 115 -11.69 10.73 21.40
N SER A 116 -10.46 11.23 21.40
CA SER A 116 -9.90 12.03 22.50
C SER A 116 -10.22 13.52 22.41
N GLN A 117 -10.86 13.97 21.32
CA GLN A 117 -11.11 15.38 21.00
C GLN A 117 -9.84 16.24 21.13
N ASP A 118 -8.74 15.77 20.54
CA ASP A 118 -7.45 16.45 20.60
C ASP A 118 -7.53 17.83 19.95
N LYS A 119 -7.53 18.89 20.77
CA LYS A 119 -7.62 20.26 20.29
C LYS A 119 -6.27 20.87 19.92
N ASN A 120 -5.17 20.26 20.37
CA ASN A 120 -3.87 20.93 20.40
C ASN A 120 -2.91 20.38 19.35
N GLN A 121 -2.93 19.06 19.15
CA GLN A 121 -2.00 18.36 18.27
C GLN A 121 -2.67 17.76 17.03
N PHE A 122 -3.97 17.96 16.87
CA PHE A 122 -4.67 17.45 15.70
C PHE A 122 -4.25 18.19 14.41
N PHE A 123 -4.52 17.55 13.29
CA PHE A 123 -4.08 17.99 11.97
C PHE A 123 -5.17 18.85 11.32
N HIS A 124 -4.78 19.63 10.32
CA HIS A 124 -5.68 20.45 9.52
C HIS A 124 -5.95 19.83 8.15
N LEU A 125 -4.95 19.12 7.62
CA LEU A 125 -5.00 18.41 6.35
C LEU A 125 -4.38 17.04 6.51
N THR A 126 -4.84 16.08 5.71
CA THR A 126 -4.22 14.75 5.66
C THR A 126 -4.33 14.13 4.27
N PHE A 127 -3.33 13.36 3.88
CA PHE A 127 -3.37 12.47 2.73
C PHE A 127 -3.61 11.04 3.19
N ASN A 128 -4.81 10.51 2.95
CA ASN A 128 -5.13 9.15 3.36
C ASN A 128 -6.26 8.52 2.50
N TYR A 129 -6.60 7.25 2.76
CA TYR A 129 -7.73 6.59 2.10
C TYR A 129 -9.09 6.99 2.70
N SER A 130 -10.15 6.68 1.96
CA SER A 130 -11.54 7.08 2.21
C SER A 130 -12.11 6.66 3.57
N VAL A 131 -11.52 5.67 4.26
CA VAL A 131 -11.84 5.35 5.67
C VAL A 131 -11.63 6.54 6.61
N VAL A 132 -10.64 7.41 6.33
CA VAL A 132 -10.42 8.62 7.11
C VAL A 132 -11.54 9.63 6.90
N ALA A 133 -12.05 9.73 5.67
CA ALA A 133 -13.20 10.59 5.39
C ALA A 133 -14.43 10.12 6.18
N ALA A 134 -14.69 8.81 6.24
CA ALA A 134 -15.78 8.25 7.05
C ALA A 134 -15.61 8.56 8.54
N ASN A 135 -14.40 8.38 9.09
CA ASN A 135 -14.10 8.72 10.49
C ASN A 135 -14.36 10.21 10.77
N LEU A 136 -13.88 11.10 9.90
CA LEU A 136 -14.09 12.55 10.04
C LEU A 136 -15.57 12.92 9.91
N ALA A 137 -16.29 12.33 8.96
CA ALA A 137 -17.71 12.57 8.71
C ALA A 137 -18.58 12.12 9.91
N GLU A 138 -18.26 11.00 10.55
CA GLU A 138 -18.96 10.54 11.76
C GLU A 138 -18.91 11.59 12.89
N TYR A 139 -17.83 12.37 12.93
CA TYR A 139 -17.62 13.41 13.92
C TYR A 139 -17.99 14.81 13.43
N ASP A 140 -18.50 14.96 12.20
CA ASP A 140 -18.79 16.27 11.61
C ASP A 140 -17.51 17.16 11.56
N MET A 141 -16.37 16.53 11.30
CA MET A 141 -15.02 17.12 11.28
C MET A 141 -14.43 17.19 9.87
N LEU A 142 -15.18 16.88 8.82
CA LEU A 142 -14.74 17.13 7.45
C LEU A 142 -14.83 18.62 7.14
N LEU A 143 -13.73 19.19 6.64
CA LEU A 143 -13.73 20.56 6.14
C LEU A 143 -14.24 20.58 4.70
N ASP A 144 -15.32 21.32 4.45
CA ASP A 144 -15.76 21.63 3.09
C ASP A 144 -14.82 22.67 2.45
N PHE A 145 -14.30 22.39 1.26
CA PHE A 145 -13.47 23.29 0.47
C PHE A 145 -14.30 24.22 -0.45
N ASP A 146 -15.60 23.98 -0.63
CA ASP A 146 -16.50 24.85 -1.40
C ASP A 146 -16.96 26.05 -0.56
N ASP A 147 -16.02 26.93 -0.23
CA ASP A 147 -16.25 28.10 0.61
C ASP A 147 -17.09 29.18 -0.10
N GLU A 148 -17.82 30.00 0.66
CA GLU A 148 -18.52 31.15 0.10
C GLU A 148 -17.53 32.22 -0.41
N ASP A 149 -16.37 32.35 0.24
CA ASP A 149 -15.31 33.23 -0.22
C ASP A 149 -14.57 32.62 -1.42
N SER A 150 -14.75 33.26 -2.58
CA SER A 150 -14.04 32.92 -3.80
C SER A 150 -12.51 32.83 -3.65
N SER A 151 -11.91 33.53 -2.68
CA SER A 151 -10.45 33.54 -2.46
C SER A 151 -9.91 32.21 -1.93
N SER A 152 -10.73 31.46 -1.18
CA SER A 152 -10.43 30.16 -0.55
C SER A 152 -11.20 29.00 -1.19
N ARG A 153 -12.26 29.30 -1.96
CA ARG A 153 -13.13 28.31 -2.61
C ARG A 153 -12.40 27.39 -3.60
N LEU A 154 -12.65 26.09 -3.48
CA LEU A 154 -12.32 25.07 -4.48
C LEU A 154 -13.59 24.24 -4.76
N ASP A 155 -14.06 24.29 -6.01
CA ASP A 155 -15.23 23.53 -6.47
C ASP A 155 -14.81 22.10 -6.84
N ILE A 156 -15.60 21.10 -6.45
CA ILE A 156 -15.36 19.70 -6.80
C ILE A 156 -15.29 19.46 -8.32
N ASN A 157 -15.95 20.31 -9.12
CA ASN A 157 -15.90 20.28 -10.59
C ASN A 157 -14.55 20.70 -11.19
N THR A 158 -13.60 21.13 -10.35
CA THR A 158 -12.18 21.24 -10.73
C THR A 158 -11.60 19.87 -11.11
N PHE A 159 -12.19 18.79 -10.58
CA PHE A 159 -11.78 17.41 -10.86
C PHE A 159 -12.75 16.74 -11.83
N GLU A 160 -12.22 15.81 -12.62
CA GLU A 160 -13.02 14.98 -13.52
C GLU A 160 -14.04 14.14 -12.71
N SER A 161 -15.32 14.23 -13.08
CA SER A 161 -16.45 13.69 -12.31
C SER A 161 -16.38 12.19 -12.00
N GLN A 162 -15.69 11.43 -12.86
CA GLN A 162 -15.47 9.99 -12.71
C GLN A 162 -14.57 9.66 -11.51
N PHE A 163 -13.90 10.65 -10.92
CA PHE A 163 -12.94 10.47 -9.83
C PHE A 163 -13.38 11.14 -8.52
N THR A 164 -14.58 11.73 -8.47
CA THR A 164 -15.09 12.48 -7.31
C THR A 164 -16.09 11.70 -6.47
N SER A 165 -16.37 10.44 -6.83
CA SER A 165 -17.38 9.59 -6.20
C SER A 165 -17.20 9.41 -4.68
N GLU A 166 -15.99 9.51 -4.17
CA GLU A 166 -15.70 9.48 -2.71
C GLU A 166 -16.46 10.57 -1.93
N ASN A 167 -16.84 11.69 -2.54
CA ASN A 167 -17.66 12.74 -1.89
C ASN A 167 -19.12 12.32 -1.70
N THR A 168 -19.60 11.30 -2.41
CA THR A 168 -20.98 10.81 -2.31
C THR A 168 -21.07 9.35 -1.86
N ASN A 169 -19.95 8.62 -1.89
CA ASN A 169 -19.83 7.20 -1.58
C ASN A 169 -18.94 6.97 -0.33
N THR A 170 -19.15 7.80 0.69
CA THR A 170 -18.51 7.70 1.99
C THR A 170 -19.57 7.73 3.09
N GLU A 171 -19.42 6.90 4.13
CA GLU A 171 -20.31 6.86 5.28
C GLU A 171 -20.39 8.22 5.97
N TYR A 172 -21.56 8.50 6.55
CA TYR A 172 -21.87 9.74 7.30
C TYR A 172 -21.85 11.05 6.49
N ILE A 173 -21.22 11.11 5.30
CA ILE A 173 -21.40 12.23 4.38
C ILE A 173 -22.84 12.20 3.88
N SER A 174 -23.64 13.18 4.29
CA SER A 174 -25.08 13.26 4.00
C SER A 174 -25.50 14.58 3.35
N VAL A 175 -24.60 15.56 3.32
CA VAL A 175 -24.75 16.86 2.68
C VAL A 175 -23.73 16.93 1.55
N ASP A 176 -24.17 17.38 0.38
CA ASP A 176 -23.29 17.60 -0.76
C ASP A 176 -22.25 18.69 -0.42
N GLY A 177 -21.02 18.51 -0.88
CA GLY A 177 -19.93 19.44 -0.64
C GLY A 177 -18.62 18.93 -1.22
N THR A 178 -17.55 19.69 -1.03
CA THR A 178 -16.22 19.37 -1.54
C THR A 178 -15.33 18.96 -0.37
N TYR A 179 -15.30 17.68 -0.03
CA TYR A 179 -14.63 17.17 1.18
C TYR A 179 -13.40 16.32 0.89
N VAL A 180 -13.49 15.47 -0.13
CA VAL A 180 -12.48 14.47 -0.46
C VAL A 180 -11.91 14.78 -1.84
N LEU A 181 -10.70 15.34 -1.86
CA LEU A 181 -10.07 15.82 -3.09
C LEU A 181 -9.18 14.74 -3.71
N PRO A 182 -9.44 14.29 -4.96
CA PRO A 182 -8.70 13.21 -5.59
C PRO A 182 -7.33 13.66 -6.14
N VAL A 183 -6.55 14.44 -5.41
CA VAL A 183 -5.28 15.03 -5.92
C VAL A 183 -4.12 14.03 -6.04
N ALA A 184 -4.22 12.85 -5.41
CA ALA A 184 -3.13 11.88 -5.33
C ALA A 184 -3.58 10.46 -5.74
N LYS A 185 -4.21 10.35 -6.91
CA LYS A 185 -4.68 9.06 -7.43
C LYS A 185 -3.58 8.30 -8.15
N SER A 186 -3.71 6.98 -8.08
CA SER A 186 -2.85 5.97 -8.69
C SER A 186 -3.74 4.85 -9.20
N THR A 187 -3.19 4.01 -10.08
CA THR A 187 -3.86 2.77 -10.50
C THR A 187 -2.91 1.59 -10.41
N ALA A 188 -3.39 0.42 -10.83
CA ALA A 188 -2.63 -0.80 -10.97
C ALA A 188 -2.06 -0.90 -12.40
N VAL A 189 -0.82 -1.33 -12.53
CA VAL A 189 -0.10 -1.44 -13.82
C VAL A 189 0.39 -2.86 -13.99
N LEU A 190 0.16 -3.43 -15.18
CA LEU A 190 0.75 -4.72 -15.56
C LEU A 190 2.16 -4.49 -16.08
N SER A 191 3.13 -5.10 -15.43
CA SER A 191 4.54 -4.91 -15.73
C SER A 191 5.20 -6.20 -16.15
N PHE A 192 5.97 -6.16 -17.23
CA PHE A 192 6.63 -7.31 -17.83
C PHE A 192 8.13 -7.26 -17.57
N ASN A 193 8.66 -8.34 -16.98
CA ASN A 193 10.06 -8.70 -17.12
C ASN A 193 10.24 -9.27 -18.53
N THR A 194 10.59 -8.42 -19.49
CA THR A 194 10.63 -8.82 -20.90
C THR A 194 11.60 -9.97 -21.21
N PRO A 195 12.76 -10.12 -20.52
CA PRO A 195 13.56 -11.33 -20.62
C PRO A 195 12.80 -12.62 -20.32
N VAL A 196 12.12 -12.67 -19.17
CA VAL A 196 11.37 -13.85 -18.75
C VAL A 196 10.17 -14.06 -19.66
N PHE A 197 9.36 -13.02 -19.84
CA PHE A 197 8.13 -13.13 -20.64
C PHE A 197 8.41 -13.62 -22.06
N SER A 198 9.43 -13.06 -22.73
CA SER A 198 9.80 -13.52 -24.06
C SER A 198 10.31 -14.96 -24.07
N TYR A 199 11.04 -15.38 -23.04
CA TYR A 199 11.47 -16.77 -22.91
C TYR A 199 10.29 -17.72 -22.84
N LEU A 200 9.31 -17.42 -22.00
CA LEU A 200 8.11 -18.24 -21.87
C LEU A 200 7.32 -18.30 -23.17
N VAL A 201 7.09 -17.17 -23.83
CA VAL A 201 6.33 -17.12 -25.10
C VAL A 201 7.03 -17.94 -26.20
N ASP A 202 8.35 -17.84 -26.34
CA ASP A 202 9.08 -18.67 -27.30
C ASP A 202 8.94 -20.16 -26.96
N LYS A 203 9.04 -20.55 -25.68
CA LYS A 203 8.83 -21.94 -25.24
C LYS A 203 7.39 -22.44 -25.41
N MET A 204 6.41 -21.53 -25.39
CA MET A 204 5.02 -21.83 -25.75
C MET A 204 4.84 -22.03 -27.25
N LYS A 205 5.50 -21.22 -28.09
CA LYS A 205 5.52 -21.42 -29.56
C LYS A 205 6.19 -22.75 -29.93
N GLU A 206 7.32 -23.08 -29.29
CA GLU A 206 7.95 -24.41 -29.39
C GLU A 206 7.02 -25.55 -28.94
N ALA A 207 5.99 -25.26 -28.13
CA ALA A 207 4.95 -26.21 -27.73
C ALA A 207 3.85 -26.44 -28.76
N GLY A 208 3.84 -25.68 -29.85
CA GLY A 208 2.74 -25.66 -30.82
C GLY A 208 1.68 -24.59 -30.57
N ALA A 209 1.89 -23.66 -29.62
CA ALA A 209 1.02 -22.49 -29.51
C ALA A 209 1.21 -21.57 -30.73
N THR A 210 0.12 -21.00 -31.21
CA THR A 210 0.11 -19.97 -32.26
C THR A 210 -0.14 -18.59 -31.68
N THR A 211 -0.08 -17.58 -32.52
CA THR A 211 -0.25 -16.17 -32.16
C THR A 211 -1.09 -15.46 -33.20
N ASP A 212 -1.79 -14.40 -32.80
CA ASP A 212 -2.39 -13.46 -33.74
C ASP A 212 -1.41 -12.34 -34.17
N ALA A 213 -1.79 -11.59 -35.20
CA ALA A 213 -0.93 -10.58 -35.80
C ALA A 213 -0.66 -9.38 -34.87
N GLU A 214 -1.66 -9.00 -34.05
CA GLU A 214 -1.53 -7.91 -33.09
C GLU A 214 -0.53 -8.28 -31.99
N PHE A 215 -0.65 -9.49 -31.44
CA PHE A 215 0.30 -10.01 -30.46
C PHE A 215 1.71 -10.08 -31.05
N GLU A 216 1.91 -10.60 -32.26
CA GLU A 216 3.26 -10.68 -32.85
C GLU A 216 3.91 -9.31 -33.03
N THR A 217 3.13 -8.31 -33.42
CA THR A 217 3.63 -6.94 -33.61
C THR A 217 4.13 -6.36 -32.29
N TRP A 218 3.33 -6.47 -31.23
CA TRP A 218 3.72 -6.03 -29.88
C TRP A 218 4.88 -6.87 -29.32
N TYR A 219 4.83 -8.19 -29.53
CA TYR A 219 5.81 -9.15 -29.03
C TYR A 219 7.21 -8.93 -29.60
N ALA A 220 7.34 -8.47 -30.85
CA ALA A 220 8.64 -8.18 -31.45
C ALA A 220 9.45 -7.15 -30.62
N SER A 221 8.79 -6.07 -30.18
CA SER A 221 9.39 -5.03 -29.31
C SER A 221 9.74 -5.58 -27.93
N VAL A 222 8.84 -6.38 -27.35
CA VAL A 222 9.07 -7.03 -26.05
C VAL A 222 10.27 -7.99 -26.12
N LYS A 223 10.37 -8.79 -27.17
CA LYS A 223 11.45 -9.75 -27.38
C LYS A 223 12.80 -9.06 -27.57
N GLU A 224 12.84 -7.96 -28.33
CA GLU A 224 14.06 -7.16 -28.51
C GLU A 224 14.61 -6.67 -27.18
N LYS A 225 13.76 -6.08 -26.33
CA LYS A 225 14.17 -5.56 -25.01
C LYS A 225 14.70 -6.64 -24.07
N GLY A 226 14.15 -7.86 -24.14
CA GLY A 226 14.50 -8.95 -23.25
C GLY A 226 15.66 -9.85 -23.71
N GLN A 227 16.19 -9.63 -24.91
CA GLN A 227 17.07 -10.59 -25.58
C GLN A 227 18.41 -10.82 -24.86
N ALA A 228 18.95 -9.80 -24.19
CA ALA A 228 20.28 -9.85 -23.57
C ALA A 228 20.38 -10.85 -22.40
N ASP A 229 19.27 -11.06 -21.68
CA ASP A 229 19.28 -11.79 -20.40
C ASP A 229 18.77 -13.24 -20.54
N ARG A 230 18.46 -13.66 -21.77
CA ARG A 230 17.82 -14.95 -22.07
C ARG A 230 18.61 -16.14 -21.55
N ASP A 231 19.94 -16.07 -21.55
CA ASP A 231 20.80 -17.12 -21.01
C ASP A 231 20.69 -17.23 -19.48
N ALA A 232 20.57 -16.10 -18.79
CA ALA A 232 20.34 -16.08 -17.34
C ALA A 232 18.95 -16.64 -17.01
N VAL A 233 17.93 -16.22 -17.76
CA VAL A 233 16.57 -16.75 -17.63
C VAL A 233 16.51 -18.26 -17.84
N ALA A 234 17.19 -18.78 -18.88
CA ALA A 234 17.21 -20.21 -19.18
C ALA A 234 17.85 -21.04 -18.05
N LYS A 235 18.89 -20.52 -17.37
CA LYS A 235 19.49 -21.19 -16.19
C LYS A 235 18.51 -21.30 -15.03
N ILE A 236 17.72 -20.23 -14.80
CA ILE A 236 16.72 -20.15 -13.73
C ILE A 236 15.54 -21.07 -14.05
N TRP A 237 14.84 -20.82 -15.18
CA TRP A 237 13.60 -21.51 -15.54
C TRP A 237 13.81 -22.93 -16.08
N GLY A 238 14.97 -23.21 -16.67
CA GLY A 238 15.27 -24.47 -17.32
C GLY A 238 14.57 -24.63 -18.68
N GLU A 239 14.74 -25.79 -19.29
CA GLU A 239 14.06 -26.15 -20.54
C GLU A 239 12.59 -26.53 -20.32
N ARG A 240 11.80 -26.40 -21.38
CA ARG A 240 10.41 -26.87 -21.40
C ARG A 240 10.34 -28.40 -21.26
N ASN A 241 9.29 -28.88 -20.60
CA ASN A 241 8.88 -30.28 -20.63
C ASN A 241 8.17 -30.62 -21.96
N LYS A 242 7.71 -31.87 -22.09
CA LYS A 242 7.13 -32.41 -23.33
C LYS A 242 5.66 -32.04 -23.58
N LYS A 243 5.04 -31.21 -22.73
CA LYS A 243 3.63 -30.84 -22.93
C LYS A 243 3.45 -30.06 -24.24
N SER A 244 2.33 -30.35 -24.92
CA SER A 244 1.91 -29.65 -26.13
C SER A 244 0.91 -28.55 -25.79
N LEU A 245 0.97 -27.45 -26.53
CA LEU A 245 -0.03 -26.37 -26.57
C LEU A 245 -0.62 -26.22 -27.97
N GLU A 246 -0.60 -27.28 -28.80
CA GLU A 246 -1.31 -27.30 -30.08
C GLU A 246 -2.78 -26.88 -29.91
N GLY A 247 -3.24 -25.98 -30.77
CA GLY A 247 -4.60 -25.43 -30.71
C GLY A 247 -4.79 -24.26 -29.73
N TYR A 248 -3.76 -23.89 -28.95
CA TYR A 248 -3.79 -22.67 -28.14
C TYR A 248 -3.23 -21.49 -28.94
N THR A 249 -3.99 -20.39 -29.01
CA THR A 249 -3.57 -19.16 -29.70
C THR A 249 -3.41 -18.03 -28.69
N ILE A 250 -2.19 -17.50 -28.58
CA ILE A 250 -1.89 -16.33 -27.74
C ILE A 250 -2.33 -15.07 -28.49
N LYS A 251 -3.11 -14.21 -27.82
CA LYS A 251 -3.67 -12.98 -28.40
C LYS A 251 -3.32 -11.78 -27.52
N LYS A 252 -3.19 -10.58 -28.10
CA LYS A 252 -2.96 -9.36 -27.30
C LYS A 252 -4.14 -9.06 -26.38
N SER A 253 -5.37 -9.37 -26.81
CA SER A 253 -6.58 -9.17 -26.00
C SER A 253 -6.62 -10.02 -24.73
N MET A 254 -5.80 -11.09 -24.61
CA MET A 254 -5.73 -11.89 -23.38
C MET A 254 -5.25 -11.08 -22.17
N PHE A 255 -4.59 -9.94 -22.39
CA PHE A 255 -4.15 -9.04 -21.33
C PHE A 255 -5.24 -8.02 -20.91
N ASP A 256 -6.42 -8.05 -21.54
CA ASP A 256 -7.54 -7.17 -21.21
C ASP A 256 -8.51 -7.79 -20.18
N SER A 257 -8.46 -9.12 -19.98
CA SER A 257 -9.30 -9.86 -19.02
C SER A 257 -8.45 -10.69 -18.04
N TYR A 258 -8.85 -10.76 -16.77
CA TYR A 258 -8.14 -11.57 -15.78
C TYR A 258 -8.26 -13.07 -16.04
N GLU A 259 -9.40 -13.54 -16.55
CA GLU A 259 -9.61 -14.95 -16.86
C GLU A 259 -8.60 -15.46 -17.91
N ASP A 260 -8.47 -14.74 -19.03
CA ASP A 260 -7.52 -15.11 -20.09
C ASP A 260 -6.07 -14.95 -19.64
N LEU A 261 -5.77 -13.91 -18.84
CA LEU A 261 -4.43 -13.70 -18.29
C LEU A 261 -4.03 -14.83 -17.33
N PHE A 262 -4.96 -15.31 -16.50
CA PHE A 262 -4.75 -16.47 -15.65
C PHE A 262 -4.54 -17.74 -16.48
N ASP A 263 -5.32 -17.94 -17.54
CA ASP A 263 -5.15 -19.09 -18.43
C ASP A 263 -3.79 -19.06 -19.13
N PHE A 264 -3.36 -17.91 -19.65
CA PHE A 264 -2.02 -17.72 -20.20
C PHE A 264 -0.94 -18.11 -19.18
N ALA A 265 -1.05 -17.58 -17.95
CA ALA A 265 -0.07 -17.85 -16.89
C ALA A 265 -0.01 -19.33 -16.53
N ILE A 266 -1.16 -20.00 -16.40
CA ILE A 266 -1.25 -21.44 -16.11
C ILE A 266 -0.59 -22.26 -17.23
N LYS A 267 -0.88 -21.95 -18.50
CA LYS A 267 -0.29 -22.66 -19.64
C LYS A 267 1.22 -22.47 -19.71
N ALA A 268 1.70 -21.24 -19.55
CA ALA A 268 3.12 -20.92 -19.51
C ALA A 268 3.84 -21.67 -18.37
N GLN A 269 3.30 -21.59 -17.14
CA GLN A 269 3.86 -22.27 -15.96
C GLN A 269 3.95 -23.78 -16.19
N SER A 270 2.93 -24.37 -16.82
CA SER A 270 2.81 -25.82 -16.99
C SER A 270 3.95 -26.46 -17.80
N LEU A 271 4.66 -25.66 -18.62
CA LEU A 271 5.78 -26.10 -19.44
C LEU A 271 7.08 -26.30 -18.67
N PHE A 272 7.18 -25.83 -17.41
CA PHE A 272 8.44 -25.87 -16.67
C PHE A 272 8.31 -26.71 -15.40
N ASP A 273 9.04 -27.82 -15.33
CA ASP A 273 8.98 -28.74 -14.18
C ASP A 273 9.51 -28.06 -12.91
N LYS A 274 10.56 -27.21 -13.05
CA LYS A 274 11.09 -26.38 -11.96
C LYS A 274 10.06 -25.40 -11.39
N ALA A 275 9.13 -24.93 -12.21
CA ALA A 275 8.12 -23.95 -11.80
C ALA A 275 6.87 -24.63 -11.22
N THR A 276 6.55 -25.85 -11.66
CA THR A 276 5.35 -26.59 -11.19
C THR A 276 5.57 -27.44 -9.95
N SER A 277 6.83 -27.67 -9.56
CA SER A 277 7.16 -28.42 -8.34
C SER A 277 6.95 -27.57 -7.09
N TRP A 278 6.00 -27.98 -6.24
CA TRP A 278 5.88 -27.44 -4.89
C TRP A 278 6.92 -28.00 -3.90
N ASN A 279 7.77 -28.93 -4.33
CA ASN A 279 8.64 -29.74 -3.47
C ASN A 279 10.08 -29.24 -3.34
N GLU A 280 10.52 -28.33 -4.19
CA GLU A 280 11.92 -27.92 -4.30
C GLU A 280 11.96 -26.42 -4.57
N GLY A 281 12.87 -25.68 -3.92
CA GLY A 281 13.15 -24.31 -4.35
C GLY A 281 13.68 -24.34 -5.79
N GLU A 282 13.45 -23.35 -6.65
CA GLU A 282 13.29 -21.91 -6.44
C GLU A 282 11.87 -21.49 -6.86
N LYS A 283 11.19 -20.59 -6.11
CA LYS A 283 9.81 -20.22 -6.44
C LYS A 283 9.75 -19.34 -7.69
N LEU A 284 9.48 -19.96 -8.82
CA LEU A 284 9.18 -19.31 -10.09
C LEU A 284 7.67 -19.20 -10.25
N HIS A 285 7.20 -18.01 -10.59
CA HIS A 285 5.79 -17.74 -10.84
C HIS A 285 5.69 -16.99 -12.15
N VAL A 286 4.75 -17.35 -13.02
CA VAL A 286 4.52 -16.53 -14.22
C VAL A 286 3.97 -15.16 -13.84
N PHE A 287 3.04 -15.11 -12.88
CA PHE A 287 2.27 -13.91 -12.56
C PHE A 287 2.25 -13.58 -11.06
N GLY A 288 2.37 -12.29 -10.71
CA GLY A 288 2.19 -11.77 -9.35
C GLY A 288 1.12 -10.67 -9.24
N ILE A 289 0.38 -10.64 -8.12
CA ILE A 289 -0.56 -9.55 -7.77
C ILE A 289 -0.19 -8.98 -6.40
N ASP A 290 0.14 -7.68 -6.36
CA ASP A 290 0.59 -7.00 -5.14
C ASP A 290 -0.55 -6.62 -4.18
N ASP A 291 -1.73 -6.28 -4.69
CA ASP A 291 -2.92 -5.93 -3.89
C ASP A 291 -4.09 -6.90 -4.19
N PRO A 292 -4.13 -8.07 -3.54
CA PRO A 292 -5.20 -9.04 -3.78
C PRO A 292 -6.59 -8.55 -3.34
N ALA A 293 -6.68 -7.64 -2.36
CA ALA A 293 -7.95 -7.06 -1.93
C ALA A 293 -8.50 -6.10 -2.99
N GLY A 294 -7.66 -5.15 -3.45
CA GLY A 294 -8.03 -4.24 -4.54
C GLY A 294 -8.35 -4.97 -5.86
N PHE A 295 -7.59 -6.01 -6.18
CA PHE A 295 -7.90 -6.93 -7.29
C PHE A 295 -9.30 -7.52 -7.15
N PHE A 296 -9.59 -8.19 -6.04
CA PHE A 296 -10.86 -8.91 -5.87
C PHE A 296 -12.05 -7.96 -5.90
N GLU A 297 -11.97 -6.82 -5.23
CA GLU A 297 -13.03 -5.81 -5.23
C GLU A 297 -13.29 -5.25 -6.63
N THR A 298 -12.24 -4.83 -7.33
CA THR A 298 -12.36 -4.23 -8.68
C THR A 298 -12.94 -5.22 -9.68
N VAL A 299 -12.47 -6.47 -9.65
CA VAL A 299 -12.84 -7.50 -10.64
C VAL A 299 -14.25 -8.01 -10.42
N VAL A 300 -14.70 -8.14 -9.16
CA VAL A 300 -16.12 -8.41 -8.88
C VAL A 300 -16.99 -7.26 -9.37
N THR A 301 -16.56 -6.01 -9.19
CA THR A 301 -17.28 -4.86 -9.75
C THR A 301 -17.32 -4.89 -11.29
N ALA A 302 -16.24 -5.31 -11.96
CA ALA A 302 -16.19 -5.45 -13.41
C ALA A 302 -17.18 -6.51 -13.93
N ASP A 303 -17.18 -7.69 -13.31
CA ASP A 303 -18.09 -8.80 -13.63
C ASP A 303 -19.57 -8.43 -13.42
N LEU A 304 -19.84 -7.55 -12.46
CA LEU A 304 -21.17 -6.97 -12.21
C LEU A 304 -21.48 -5.76 -13.11
N ASN A 305 -20.70 -5.52 -14.16
CA ASN A 305 -20.84 -4.40 -15.09
C ASN A 305 -20.90 -3.04 -14.38
N ALA A 306 -20.10 -2.87 -13.32
CA ALA A 306 -20.05 -1.69 -12.47
C ALA A 306 -21.40 -1.32 -11.81
N ASN A 307 -22.28 -2.30 -11.55
CA ASN A 307 -23.51 -2.06 -10.82
C ASN A 307 -23.23 -1.86 -9.31
N GLU A 308 -23.21 -0.60 -8.86
CA GLU A 308 -22.95 -0.24 -7.46
C GLU A 308 -23.94 -0.87 -6.47
N SER A 309 -25.20 -1.06 -6.88
CA SER A 309 -26.24 -1.60 -5.98
C SER A 309 -26.08 -3.09 -5.65
N GLU A 310 -25.33 -3.79 -6.50
CA GLU A 310 -25.05 -5.22 -6.42
C GLU A 310 -23.61 -5.52 -5.98
N SER A 311 -22.74 -4.50 -5.94
CA SER A 311 -21.32 -4.62 -5.59
C SER A 311 -21.09 -5.09 -4.14
N ILE A 312 -19.87 -5.58 -3.87
CA ILE A 312 -19.43 -6.07 -2.54
C ILE A 312 -19.71 -5.05 -1.43
N ALA A 313 -19.19 -3.84 -1.63
CA ALA A 313 -19.38 -2.71 -0.77
C ALA A 313 -20.36 -1.77 -1.44
N ARG A 314 -21.54 -1.58 -0.84
CA ARG A 314 -22.62 -0.79 -1.44
C ARG A 314 -23.20 0.20 -0.45
N ARG A 315 -23.51 1.40 -0.96
CA ARG A 315 -24.15 2.44 -0.19
C ARG A 315 -25.61 2.08 0.09
N ILE A 316 -25.98 2.14 1.36
CA ILE A 316 -27.35 2.03 1.87
C ILE A 316 -27.66 3.22 2.77
N LYS A 317 -28.94 3.42 3.08
CA LYS A 317 -29.36 4.38 4.11
C LYS A 317 -29.87 3.65 5.34
N VAL A 318 -29.28 3.94 6.50
CA VAL A 318 -29.72 3.42 7.80
C VAL A 318 -30.13 4.61 8.66
N ASN A 319 -31.39 4.69 9.04
CA ASN A 319 -31.96 5.83 9.80
C ASN A 319 -31.67 7.21 9.16
N GLY A 320 -31.66 7.28 7.82
CA GLY A 320 -31.39 8.52 7.08
C GLY A 320 -29.90 8.86 6.89
N VAL A 321 -29.00 8.10 7.51
CA VAL A 321 -27.54 8.26 7.39
C VAL A 321 -27.01 7.35 6.28
N ASN A 322 -26.08 7.85 5.48
CA ASN A 322 -25.36 7.05 4.49
C ASN A 322 -24.43 6.06 5.21
N THR A 323 -24.55 4.77 4.86
CA THR A 323 -23.77 3.66 5.42
C THR A 323 -23.30 2.77 4.28
N ILE A 324 -22.14 2.14 4.40
CA ILE A 324 -21.63 1.16 3.44
C ILE A 324 -21.86 -0.24 4.02
N SER A 325 -22.66 -1.04 3.32
CA SER A 325 -22.89 -2.44 3.68
C SER A 325 -21.97 -3.35 2.89
N PHE A 326 -21.34 -4.28 3.60
CA PHE A 326 -20.57 -5.40 3.06
C PHE A 326 -21.36 -6.72 3.09
N ASP A 327 -22.66 -6.67 3.41
CA ASP A 327 -23.49 -7.88 3.56
C ASP A 327 -23.81 -8.55 2.21
N ALA A 328 -23.43 -7.93 1.08
CA ALA A 328 -23.62 -8.50 -0.25
C ALA A 328 -22.99 -9.90 -0.35
N LEU A 329 -21.87 -10.15 0.33
CA LEU A 329 -21.22 -11.47 0.36
C LEU A 329 -21.83 -12.46 1.37
N ARG A 330 -22.79 -12.05 2.21
CA ARG A 330 -23.39 -12.90 3.25
C ARG A 330 -24.58 -13.71 2.77
N THR A 331 -25.29 -13.16 1.80
CA THR A 331 -26.46 -13.80 1.23
C THR A 331 -26.00 -14.74 0.12
N ASN A 332 -26.06 -16.05 0.37
CA ASN A 332 -25.87 -17.05 -0.67
C ASN A 332 -26.78 -16.70 -1.86
N GLN A 333 -26.24 -16.74 -3.07
CA GLN A 333 -26.93 -16.39 -4.33
C GLN A 333 -27.13 -14.89 -4.63
N SER A 334 -26.58 -13.96 -3.83
CA SER A 334 -26.50 -12.57 -4.30
C SER A 334 -25.57 -12.47 -5.54
N PRO A 335 -25.74 -11.45 -6.41
CA PRO A 335 -24.84 -11.25 -7.54
C PRO A 335 -23.36 -11.16 -7.12
N ALA A 336 -23.02 -10.36 -6.10
CA ALA A 336 -21.66 -10.29 -5.56
C ALA A 336 -21.14 -11.62 -5.02
N TYR A 337 -21.99 -12.44 -4.38
CA TYR A 337 -21.58 -13.75 -3.89
C TYR A 337 -21.20 -14.68 -5.05
N LEU A 338 -22.05 -14.74 -6.08
CA LEU A 338 -21.84 -15.61 -7.24
C LEU A 338 -20.62 -15.17 -8.07
N SER A 339 -20.49 -13.87 -8.31
CA SER A 339 -19.33 -13.27 -8.96
C SER A 339 -18.04 -13.55 -8.16
N GLY A 340 -18.06 -13.25 -6.86
CA GLY A 340 -16.92 -13.51 -5.98
C GLY A 340 -16.53 -14.98 -5.90
N GLN A 341 -17.50 -15.90 -5.91
CA GLN A 341 -17.24 -17.34 -5.96
C GLN A 341 -16.56 -17.75 -7.28
N LYS A 342 -17.05 -17.25 -8.42
CA LYS A 342 -16.46 -17.50 -9.75
C LYS A 342 -15.00 -17.06 -9.77
N ILE A 343 -14.74 -15.80 -9.39
CA ILE A 343 -13.41 -15.19 -9.40
C ILE A 343 -12.47 -15.89 -8.41
N TYR A 344 -12.94 -16.19 -7.19
CA TYR A 344 -12.15 -16.90 -6.19
C TYR A 344 -11.74 -18.29 -6.68
N ASN A 345 -12.65 -19.05 -7.30
CA ASN A 345 -12.35 -20.40 -7.76
C ASN A 345 -11.29 -20.42 -8.88
N LYS A 346 -11.37 -19.49 -9.84
CA LYS A 346 -10.37 -19.35 -10.90
C LYS A 346 -9.04 -18.84 -10.36
N THR A 347 -9.07 -17.92 -9.39
CA THR A 347 -7.87 -17.49 -8.65
C THR A 347 -7.22 -18.68 -7.93
N LYS A 348 -8.01 -19.52 -7.25
CA LYS A 348 -7.56 -20.75 -6.59
C LYS A 348 -6.92 -21.72 -7.59
N GLU A 349 -7.49 -21.88 -8.79
CA GLU A 349 -6.90 -22.69 -9.87
C GLU A 349 -5.51 -22.16 -10.27
N ALA A 350 -5.38 -20.86 -10.50
CA ALA A 350 -4.12 -20.23 -10.87
C ALA A 350 -3.06 -20.36 -9.76
N VAL A 351 -3.44 -20.14 -8.50
CA VAL A 351 -2.56 -20.36 -7.34
C VAL A 351 -2.14 -21.82 -7.24
N LYS A 352 -3.08 -22.77 -7.36
CA LYS A 352 -2.83 -24.22 -7.31
C LYS A 352 -1.82 -24.69 -8.35
N SER A 353 -1.87 -24.11 -9.55
CA SER A 353 -0.92 -24.43 -10.62
C SER A 353 0.51 -23.92 -10.35
N GLY A 354 0.68 -23.04 -9.37
CA GLY A 354 1.93 -22.30 -9.12
C GLY A 354 2.09 -21.07 -10.01
N ALA A 355 1.22 -20.84 -11.00
CA ALA A 355 1.35 -19.72 -11.93
C ALA A 355 1.15 -18.36 -11.29
N LEU A 356 0.23 -18.26 -10.32
CA LEU A 356 -0.11 -17.01 -9.65
C LEU A 356 0.47 -16.95 -8.23
N LYS A 357 1.16 -15.84 -7.92
CA LYS A 357 1.58 -15.46 -6.58
C LYS A 357 0.78 -14.26 -6.09
N LEU A 358 -0.01 -14.47 -5.06
CA LEU A 358 -0.68 -13.40 -4.33
C LEU A 358 0.27 -12.87 -3.23
N GLN A 359 0.50 -11.56 -3.22
CA GLN A 359 1.32 -10.93 -2.19
C GLN A 359 0.48 -10.61 -0.95
N GLY A 360 1.03 -10.88 0.23
CA GLY A 360 0.46 -10.41 1.49
C GLY A 360 0.85 -8.97 1.83
N SER A 361 0.34 -8.44 2.94
CA SER A 361 0.67 -7.09 3.40
C SER A 361 2.19 -6.88 3.55
N GLY A 362 2.74 -5.96 2.75
CA GLY A 362 4.17 -5.63 2.74
C GLY A 362 5.06 -6.58 1.91
N GLU A 363 4.47 -7.59 1.26
CA GLU A 363 5.10 -8.39 0.22
C GLU A 363 4.87 -7.71 -1.15
N TYR A 364 5.83 -7.80 -2.07
CA TYR A 364 5.75 -7.17 -3.39
C TYR A 364 6.37 -8.09 -4.44
N SER A 365 5.74 -8.19 -5.60
CA SER A 365 6.21 -9.01 -6.74
C SER A 365 7.57 -8.54 -7.25
N SER A 366 7.85 -7.24 -7.11
CA SER A 366 9.13 -6.65 -7.46
C SER A 366 10.33 -7.29 -6.73
N THR A 367 10.12 -7.93 -5.57
CA THR A 367 11.19 -8.60 -4.81
C THR A 367 11.71 -9.87 -5.47
N THR A 368 10.93 -10.49 -6.36
CA THR A 368 11.32 -11.69 -7.12
C THR A 368 11.42 -11.40 -8.61
N GLN A 369 10.59 -10.50 -9.14
CA GLN A 369 10.60 -10.10 -10.55
C GLN A 369 11.95 -9.54 -10.99
N ILE A 370 12.63 -8.75 -10.15
CA ILE A 370 13.93 -8.17 -10.52
C ILE A 370 15.03 -9.23 -10.70
N TYR A 371 14.83 -10.45 -10.20
CA TYR A 371 15.78 -11.56 -10.32
C TYR A 371 15.35 -12.58 -11.37
N HIS A 372 14.52 -12.17 -12.33
CA HIS A 372 13.96 -13.03 -13.39
C HIS A 372 13.19 -14.26 -12.87
N LYS A 373 12.69 -14.21 -11.63
CA LYS A 373 11.86 -15.29 -11.04
C LYS A 373 10.36 -15.09 -11.29
N MET A 374 10.01 -14.03 -12.01
CA MET A 374 8.63 -13.73 -12.38
C MET A 374 8.55 -13.06 -13.76
N ALA A 375 7.56 -13.46 -14.57
CA ALA A 375 7.41 -12.96 -15.93
C ALA A 375 6.71 -11.60 -15.97
N PHE A 376 5.65 -11.46 -15.20
CA PHE A 376 4.94 -10.19 -15.06
C PHE A 376 4.21 -10.08 -13.73
N SER A 377 3.87 -8.85 -13.35
CA SER A 377 3.10 -8.58 -12.14
C SER A 377 2.21 -7.36 -12.28
N ILE A 378 1.14 -7.33 -11.48
CA ILE A 378 0.31 -6.14 -11.28
C ILE A 378 0.71 -5.48 -9.96
N GLY A 379 1.12 -4.21 -10.05
CA GLY A 379 1.51 -3.39 -8.90
C GLY A 379 1.07 -1.94 -9.02
N SER A 380 1.15 -1.20 -7.91
CA SER A 380 0.79 0.23 -7.89
C SER A 380 1.79 1.08 -8.68
N THR A 381 1.29 2.12 -9.36
CA THR A 381 2.11 3.15 -10.01
C THR A 381 3.18 3.77 -9.09
N ALA A 382 2.86 3.93 -7.81
CA ALA A 382 3.78 4.47 -6.79
C ALA A 382 5.00 3.57 -6.54
N GLY A 383 4.96 2.31 -7.01
CA GLY A 383 6.02 1.32 -6.89
C GLY A 383 6.98 1.25 -8.08
N TYR A 384 6.84 2.10 -9.12
CA TYR A 384 7.60 1.99 -10.38
C TYR A 384 9.10 1.73 -10.18
N SER A 385 9.78 2.57 -9.39
CA SER A 385 11.23 2.50 -9.18
C SER A 385 11.70 1.27 -8.38
N LYS A 386 10.78 0.39 -7.95
CA LYS A 386 11.08 -0.86 -7.23
C LYS A 386 11.05 -2.08 -8.14
N ASN A 387 10.61 -1.93 -9.39
CA ASN A 387 10.43 -3.02 -10.36
C ASN A 387 11.63 -3.23 -11.29
N TYR A 388 12.73 -2.52 -11.07
CA TYR A 388 13.98 -2.68 -11.79
C TYR A 388 15.17 -2.29 -10.90
N VAL A 389 16.39 -2.58 -11.35
CA VAL A 389 17.62 -2.12 -10.71
C VAL A 389 18.27 -1.03 -11.57
N SER A 390 18.56 0.11 -10.95
CA SER A 390 19.32 1.21 -11.55
C SER A 390 20.81 1.09 -11.18
N GLY A 391 21.51 0.10 -11.73
CA GLY A 391 22.93 -0.14 -11.44
C GLY A 391 23.48 -1.35 -12.20
N SER A 392 24.81 -1.47 -12.31
CA SER A 392 25.45 -2.49 -13.14
C SER A 392 25.66 -3.86 -12.46
N SER A 393 25.54 -3.93 -11.13
CA SER A 393 25.70 -5.21 -10.42
C SER A 393 25.09 -5.20 -9.01
N VAL A 394 24.66 -6.38 -8.55
CA VAL A 394 24.19 -6.63 -7.17
C VAL A 394 25.00 -7.75 -6.56
N ASN A 395 25.62 -7.51 -5.40
CA ASN A 395 26.23 -8.57 -4.60
C ASN A 395 25.13 -9.32 -3.86
N ARG A 396 25.11 -10.64 -3.98
CA ARG A 396 24.04 -11.48 -3.46
C ARG A 396 24.59 -12.72 -2.76
N PHE A 397 23.91 -13.09 -1.68
CA PHE A 397 24.17 -14.32 -0.93
C PHE A 397 22.93 -15.19 -0.99
N ASP A 398 23.05 -16.39 -1.56
CA ASP A 398 21.98 -17.39 -1.63
C ASP A 398 22.35 -18.60 -0.79
N SER A 399 21.44 -19.09 0.05
CA SER A 399 21.69 -20.33 0.79
C SER A 399 21.49 -21.57 -0.08
N LYS A 400 22.48 -22.49 -0.05
CA LYS A 400 22.38 -23.82 -0.66
C LYS A 400 21.53 -24.78 0.17
N LEU A 401 21.36 -24.46 1.45
CA LEU A 401 20.56 -25.25 2.38
C LEU A 401 19.09 -24.84 2.31
N ASP A 402 18.80 -23.54 2.23
CA ASP A 402 17.44 -23.01 2.16
C ASP A 402 17.35 -21.91 1.12
N GLN A 403 16.74 -22.22 -0.02
CA GLN A 403 16.67 -21.29 -1.14
C GLN A 403 15.73 -20.08 -0.90
N ASN A 404 14.92 -20.10 0.15
CA ASN A 404 14.17 -18.91 0.58
C ASN A 404 15.04 -17.96 1.41
N PHE A 405 16.19 -18.43 1.89
CA PHE A 405 17.13 -17.64 2.64
C PHE A 405 18.21 -17.04 1.73
N SER A 406 18.01 -15.76 1.39
CA SER A 406 18.94 -15.00 0.57
C SER A 406 18.96 -13.53 0.98
N PHE A 407 20.08 -12.86 0.72
CA PHE A 407 20.20 -11.43 0.96
C PHE A 407 21.14 -10.75 -0.02
N ASP A 408 20.82 -9.50 -0.34
CA ASP A 408 21.68 -8.67 -1.18
C ASP A 408 22.54 -7.78 -0.29
N GLU A 409 23.84 -7.75 -0.57
CA GLU A 409 24.72 -6.73 -0.07
C GLU A 409 24.67 -5.55 -1.04
N LYS A 410 23.83 -4.57 -0.73
CA LYS A 410 23.97 -3.26 -1.35
C LYS A 410 24.93 -2.46 -0.48
N TYR A 411 25.93 -1.84 -1.11
CA TYR A 411 26.80 -0.83 -0.46
C TYR A 411 26.04 0.50 -0.20
N ASP A 412 24.76 0.54 -0.56
CA ASP A 412 23.82 1.64 -0.36
C ASP A 412 22.69 1.19 0.61
N ASP A 413 22.18 2.14 1.40
CA ASP A 413 21.25 2.02 2.55
C ASP A 413 19.88 1.37 2.26
N ASN A 414 19.73 0.70 1.11
CA ASN A 414 18.51 0.10 0.60
C ASN A 414 18.51 -1.45 0.63
N SER A 415 19.56 -2.13 1.14
CA SER A 415 19.48 -3.58 1.38
C SER A 415 18.54 -3.88 2.54
N LYS A 416 17.45 -4.62 2.28
CA LYS A 416 16.47 -5.01 3.31
C LYS A 416 17.05 -5.96 4.37
N ASN A 417 18.12 -6.68 4.06
CA ASN A 417 18.58 -7.82 4.84
C ASN A 417 19.95 -7.63 5.50
N ILE A 418 20.73 -6.63 5.08
CA ILE A 418 21.95 -6.19 5.76
C ILE A 418 21.71 -4.78 6.31
N MET A 419 21.81 -4.64 7.63
CA MET A 419 21.56 -3.36 8.31
C MET A 419 22.83 -2.80 8.94
N THR A 420 22.98 -1.49 8.81
CA THR A 420 23.95 -0.69 9.55
C THR A 420 23.41 -0.34 10.94
N ILE A 421 24.30 -0.31 11.93
CA ILE A 421 23.95 0.24 13.24
C ILE A 421 24.08 1.76 13.16
N VAL A 422 23.04 2.45 13.63
CA VAL A 422 23.03 3.90 13.76
C VAL A 422 23.07 4.28 15.25
N ASN A 423 23.75 5.38 15.57
CA ASN A 423 24.04 5.71 16.97
C ASN A 423 22.93 6.52 17.66
N SER A 424 21.97 7.10 16.92
CA SER A 424 20.92 7.91 17.51
C SER A 424 19.66 8.00 16.65
N ASN A 425 18.52 8.18 17.34
CA ASN A 425 17.23 8.52 16.77
C ASN A 425 16.49 9.45 17.74
N ASP A 426 16.24 10.69 17.31
CA ASP A 426 15.64 11.73 18.16
C ASP A 426 14.25 11.36 18.68
N LYS A 427 13.52 10.49 17.97
CA LYS A 427 12.21 9.97 18.40
C LYS A 427 12.26 9.30 19.78
N TYR A 428 13.40 8.70 20.13
CA TYR A 428 13.55 7.88 21.33
C TYR A 428 14.44 8.56 22.39
N ALA A 429 14.70 9.87 22.26
CA ALA A 429 15.56 10.60 23.18
C ALA A 429 15.11 10.52 24.65
N GLU A 430 13.79 10.54 24.91
CA GLU A 430 13.20 10.44 26.26
C GLU A 430 13.41 9.07 26.93
N ILE A 431 13.67 8.00 26.14
CA ILE A 431 13.84 6.63 26.63
C ILE A 431 15.14 5.99 26.11
N GLN A 432 16.13 6.83 25.81
CA GLN A 432 17.39 6.41 25.18
C GLN A 432 18.17 5.40 26.05
N ASP A 433 18.00 5.45 27.37
CA ASP A 433 18.59 4.52 28.33
C ASP A 433 18.02 3.09 28.22
N GLN A 434 16.85 2.94 27.62
CA GLN A 434 16.21 1.64 27.34
C GLN A 434 16.63 1.06 25.99
N VAL A 435 17.23 1.87 25.12
CA VAL A 435 17.68 1.45 23.78
C VAL A 435 19.11 0.91 23.84
N LEU A 436 19.31 -0.30 23.32
CA LEU A 436 20.63 -0.92 23.18
C LEU A 436 21.37 -0.38 21.95
N PHE A 437 20.67 -0.27 20.81
CA PHE A 437 21.17 0.29 19.55
C PHE A 437 20.02 0.53 18.57
N TYR A 438 20.30 1.19 17.45
CA TYR A 438 19.34 1.36 16.34
C TYR A 438 19.80 0.58 15.11
N VAL A 439 18.87 -0.06 14.41
CA VAL A 439 19.13 -0.83 13.19
C VAL A 439 18.45 -0.23 11.96
N GLY A 440 19.21 -0.24 10.86
CA GLY A 440 18.72 0.01 9.51
C GLY A 440 18.39 1.48 9.22
N LYS A 441 17.97 1.75 7.98
CA LYS A 441 17.67 3.09 7.46
C LYS A 441 16.60 3.83 8.27
N TYR A 442 15.60 3.10 8.77
CA TYR A 442 14.53 3.68 9.59
C TYR A 442 14.93 3.87 11.06
N LYS A 443 16.17 3.50 11.43
CA LYS A 443 16.71 3.63 12.78
C LYS A 443 15.78 3.02 13.83
N ASN A 444 15.30 1.80 13.57
CA ASN A 444 14.40 1.11 14.50
C ASN A 444 15.21 0.71 15.74
N PRO A 445 14.75 1.02 16.96
CA PRO A 445 15.46 0.68 18.19
C PRO A 445 15.41 -0.83 18.46
N VAL A 446 16.47 -1.30 19.10
CA VAL A 446 16.50 -2.57 19.81
C VAL A 446 16.48 -2.25 21.30
N PHE A 447 15.36 -2.55 21.96
CA PHE A 447 15.14 -2.29 23.38
C PHE A 447 15.62 -3.45 24.27
N LYS A 448 15.87 -3.10 25.53
CA LYS A 448 16.03 -4.05 26.64
C LYS A 448 14.77 -4.90 26.86
N ALA A 449 14.93 -6.02 27.57
CA ALA A 449 13.82 -6.88 27.96
C ALA A 449 12.80 -6.16 28.85
N GLY A 450 11.52 -6.48 28.69
CA GLY A 450 10.41 -5.94 29.49
C GLY A 450 10.03 -4.48 29.20
N VAL A 451 10.71 -3.77 28.28
CA VAL A 451 10.36 -2.39 27.90
C VAL A 451 8.95 -2.32 27.31
N LYS A 452 8.55 -3.32 26.53
CA LYS A 452 7.26 -3.35 25.84
C LYS A 452 6.07 -3.38 26.80
N ASP A 453 6.18 -4.17 27.86
CA ASP A 453 5.09 -4.40 28.82
C ASP A 453 5.01 -3.29 29.87
N ASN A 454 5.95 -2.35 29.86
CA ASN A 454 5.96 -1.23 30.78
C ASN A 454 5.07 -0.09 30.25
N PRO A 455 3.94 0.23 30.92
CA PRO A 455 3.02 1.27 30.48
C PRO A 455 3.66 2.67 30.37
N ALA A 456 4.75 2.93 31.11
CA ALA A 456 5.45 4.21 31.07
C ALA A 456 6.07 4.50 29.70
N TYR A 457 6.42 3.45 28.93
CA TYR A 457 7.08 3.60 27.63
C TYR A 457 6.13 3.46 26.45
N ALA A 458 4.88 3.03 26.66
CA ALA A 458 3.92 2.70 25.61
C ALA A 458 3.77 3.77 24.53
N LYS A 459 3.85 5.07 24.89
CA LYS A 459 3.74 6.20 23.95
C LYS A 459 4.89 6.30 22.92
N HIS A 460 6.03 5.66 23.18
CA HIS A 460 7.21 5.70 22.30
C HIS A 460 7.32 4.50 21.38
N LEU A 461 6.69 3.39 21.76
CA LEU A 461 6.87 2.10 21.11
C LEU A 461 6.20 2.04 19.74
N SER A 462 6.82 1.29 18.83
CA SER A 462 6.30 0.99 17.51
C SER A 462 6.32 -0.51 17.26
N LYS A 463 5.43 -0.98 16.37
CA LYS A 463 5.38 -2.38 15.91
C LYS A 463 6.64 -2.82 15.14
N TYR A 464 7.48 -1.87 14.73
CA TYR A 464 8.74 -2.13 14.03
C TYR A 464 9.96 -2.17 14.94
N ASP A 465 9.76 -1.96 16.25
CA ASP A 465 10.83 -1.96 17.25
C ASP A 465 11.17 -3.40 17.68
N PHE A 466 12.41 -3.65 18.06
CA PHE A 466 12.87 -4.97 18.49
C PHE A 466 13.00 -5.01 20.01
N TYR A 467 12.56 -6.10 20.64
CA TYR A 467 12.59 -6.27 22.10
C TYR A 467 13.37 -7.52 22.44
N ALA A 468 14.45 -7.37 23.22
CA ALA A 468 15.16 -8.53 23.74
C ALA A 468 14.22 -9.35 24.62
N LYS A 469 14.21 -10.68 24.48
CA LYS A 469 13.36 -11.62 25.22
C LYS A 469 13.69 -11.65 26.71
N ASP A 470 14.97 -11.53 27.05
CA ASP A 470 15.45 -11.64 28.43
C ASP A 470 16.79 -10.90 28.62
N GLU A 471 17.19 -10.76 29.89
CA GLU A 471 18.46 -10.12 30.26
C GLU A 471 19.69 -10.88 29.74
N ALA A 472 19.61 -12.19 29.53
CA ALA A 472 20.73 -12.94 28.96
C ALA A 472 20.98 -12.54 27.51
N GLN A 473 19.92 -12.32 26.74
CA GLN A 473 20.00 -11.78 25.39
C GLN A 473 20.49 -10.33 25.40
N VAL A 474 20.05 -9.50 26.36
CA VAL A 474 20.57 -8.13 26.52
C VAL A 474 22.08 -8.11 26.70
N GLU A 475 22.61 -8.95 27.59
CA GLU A 475 24.06 -9.04 27.81
C GLU A 475 24.80 -9.60 26.59
N LYS A 476 24.21 -10.57 25.88
CA LYS A 476 24.74 -11.07 24.60
C LYS A 476 24.85 -9.97 23.55
N ILE A 477 23.83 -9.12 23.44
CA ILE A 477 23.80 -7.96 22.54
C ILE A 477 24.88 -6.96 22.92
N LYS A 478 24.96 -6.55 24.20
CA LYS A 478 25.99 -5.61 24.68
C LYS A 478 27.39 -6.13 24.39
N ALA A 479 27.65 -7.41 24.64
CA ALA A 479 28.93 -8.04 24.34
C ALA A 479 29.29 -8.00 22.85
N ALA A 480 28.31 -8.22 21.96
CA ALA A 480 28.51 -8.07 20.52
C ALA A 480 28.78 -6.62 20.11
N LEU A 481 28.04 -5.65 20.67
CA LEU A 481 28.19 -4.22 20.36
C LEU A 481 29.53 -3.64 20.85
N MET A 482 30.09 -4.14 21.95
CA MET A 482 31.43 -3.74 22.41
C MET A 482 32.54 -4.09 21.40
N ARG A 483 32.30 -5.06 20.52
CA ARG A 483 33.24 -5.49 19.47
C ARG A 483 32.99 -4.82 18.13
N LYS A 484 31.99 -3.92 18.05
CA LYS A 484 31.57 -3.26 16.81
C LYS A 484 32.71 -2.41 16.23
N THR A 485 32.89 -2.51 14.92
CA THR A 485 33.67 -1.55 14.12
C THR A 485 32.81 -0.90 13.04
N ALA A 486 33.39 -0.02 12.22
CA ALA A 486 32.70 0.50 11.03
C ALA A 486 32.30 -0.61 10.02
N ASN A 487 32.89 -1.80 10.15
CA ASN A 487 32.66 -2.94 9.26
C ASN A 487 31.66 -3.97 9.81
N THR A 488 31.04 -3.71 10.96
CA THR A 488 29.98 -4.58 11.48
C THR A 488 28.75 -4.54 10.57
N ARG A 489 28.15 -5.70 10.31
CA ARG A 489 26.95 -5.89 9.50
C ARG A 489 25.94 -6.75 10.26
N PHE A 490 24.66 -6.39 10.22
CA PHE A 490 23.58 -7.17 10.82
C PHE A 490 22.77 -7.84 9.74
N VAL A 491 22.74 -9.17 9.73
CA VAL A 491 21.93 -9.96 8.81
C VAL A 491 20.63 -10.37 9.48
N TYR A 492 19.55 -10.11 8.77
CA TYR A 492 18.20 -10.49 9.14
C TYR A 492 17.92 -11.93 8.72
N LEU A 493 17.55 -12.81 9.67
CA LEU A 493 17.50 -14.24 9.38
C LEU A 493 16.11 -14.76 8.94
N PHE A 494 15.02 -14.43 9.64
CA PHE A 494 13.69 -15.00 9.33
C PHE A 494 12.57 -14.31 10.08
N LYS A 495 11.30 -14.36 9.65
CA LYS A 495 10.14 -13.84 10.40
C LYS A 495 9.56 -14.95 11.29
N ASP A 496 8.50 -15.67 10.95
CA ASP A 496 7.97 -16.79 11.78
C ASP A 496 8.55 -18.17 11.44
N GLU A 497 8.09 -19.22 12.13
CA GLU A 497 8.33 -20.63 11.80
C GLU A 497 8.08 -20.99 10.33
N SER A 498 7.10 -20.36 9.66
CA SER A 498 6.82 -20.63 8.24
C SER A 498 7.89 -20.07 7.29
N THR A 499 8.73 -19.17 7.82
CA THR A 499 9.88 -18.52 7.16
C THR A 499 11.21 -18.83 7.85
N LYS A 500 11.22 -19.63 8.92
CA LYS A 500 12.46 -20.04 9.59
C LYS A 500 13.31 -20.79 8.59
N PRO A 501 14.62 -20.52 8.53
CA PRO A 501 15.50 -21.25 7.67
C PRO A 501 15.44 -22.72 8.07
N ASN A 502 15.75 -23.60 7.12
CA ASN A 502 15.76 -25.02 7.41
C ASN A 502 16.60 -25.37 8.67
N ALA A 503 16.29 -26.50 9.29
CA ALA A 503 16.90 -26.89 10.56
C ALA A 503 18.44 -26.96 10.51
N GLN A 504 19.01 -27.38 9.37
CA GLN A 504 20.46 -27.49 9.18
C GLN A 504 21.15 -26.11 9.14
N LEU A 505 20.55 -25.13 8.46
CA LEU A 505 21.05 -23.77 8.42
C LEU A 505 20.92 -23.14 9.82
N MET A 506 19.83 -23.42 10.54
CA MET A 506 19.68 -22.97 11.93
C MET A 506 20.70 -23.59 12.87
N GLU A 507 21.05 -24.86 12.71
CA GLU A 507 22.12 -25.51 13.46
C GLU A 507 23.47 -24.79 13.23
N LYS A 508 23.79 -24.47 11.97
CA LYS A 508 25.01 -23.72 11.62
C LYS A 508 25.02 -22.30 12.17
N ILE A 509 23.89 -21.59 12.09
CA ILE A 509 23.73 -20.23 12.66
C ILE A 509 23.95 -20.28 14.18
N ASN A 510 23.36 -21.27 14.86
CA ASN A 510 23.50 -21.45 16.31
C ASN A 510 24.94 -21.79 16.70
N ALA A 511 25.63 -22.62 15.92
CA ALA A 511 27.03 -22.98 16.14
C ALA A 511 27.97 -21.76 16.03
N ILE A 512 27.76 -20.88 15.04
CA ILE A 512 28.52 -19.62 14.93
C ILE A 512 28.30 -18.72 16.15
N GLY A 513 27.06 -18.66 16.63
CA GLY A 513 26.68 -17.83 17.78
C GLY A 513 27.09 -18.35 19.16
N SER A 514 27.67 -19.56 19.25
CA SER A 514 28.16 -20.17 20.50
C SER A 514 29.69 -20.17 20.62
N GLU A 515 30.42 -19.79 19.56
CA GLU A 515 31.86 -19.64 19.62
C GLU A 515 32.28 -18.42 20.45
N VAL A 516 32.94 -18.69 21.58
CA VAL A 516 33.27 -17.69 22.63
C VAL A 516 34.18 -16.54 22.12
N ASN A 517 34.85 -16.71 20.97
CA ASN A 517 35.81 -15.76 20.39
C ASN A 517 35.56 -15.39 18.92
N SER A 518 34.40 -15.73 18.35
CA SER A 518 34.08 -15.26 17.00
C SER A 518 33.63 -13.80 17.05
N ASN A 519 34.01 -13.01 16.04
CA ASN A 519 33.43 -11.67 15.86
C ASN A 519 31.98 -11.75 15.32
N ASN A 520 31.42 -12.95 15.20
CA ASN A 520 30.13 -13.21 14.59
C ASN A 520 29.17 -13.75 15.64
N VAL A 521 28.06 -13.07 15.89
CA VAL A 521 27.19 -13.42 17.01
C VAL A 521 25.76 -13.57 16.53
N TYR A 522 25.18 -14.77 16.70
CA TYR A 522 23.74 -14.94 16.57
C TYR A 522 23.07 -14.39 17.83
N LEU A 523 22.35 -13.29 17.72
CA LEU A 523 21.72 -12.61 18.85
C LEU A 523 20.44 -13.31 19.33
N GLY A 524 19.97 -14.34 18.64
CA GLY A 524 18.71 -15.00 18.96
C GLY A 524 17.50 -14.28 18.37
N GLU A 525 16.33 -14.82 18.66
CA GLU A 525 15.02 -14.26 18.28
C GLU A 525 14.60 -13.16 19.24
N PHE A 526 13.86 -12.16 18.76
CA PHE A 526 13.30 -11.08 19.58
C PHE A 526 11.83 -11.39 19.96
N GLU A 527 11.29 -10.72 20.99
CA GLU A 527 10.05 -11.13 21.70
C GLU A 527 8.78 -11.11 20.82
N ASP A 528 8.64 -10.13 19.92
CA ASP A 528 7.47 -10.01 19.03
C ASP A 528 7.83 -9.88 17.56
N ASN A 529 9.01 -9.33 17.32
CA ASN A 529 9.63 -9.43 16.03
C ASN A 529 10.20 -10.83 15.97
N LYS A 530 9.53 -11.69 15.18
CA LYS A 530 9.83 -13.10 15.04
C LYS A 530 11.26 -13.37 14.48
N TYR A 531 12.04 -12.31 14.32
CA TYR A 531 13.34 -12.24 13.72
C TYR A 531 14.52 -12.65 14.58
N GLY A 532 15.35 -13.51 14.00
CA GLY A 532 16.73 -13.76 14.41
C GLY A 532 17.70 -12.78 13.76
N PHE A 533 18.71 -12.34 14.52
CA PHE A 533 19.79 -11.51 14.00
C PHE A 533 21.13 -12.21 14.07
N LEU A 534 21.89 -12.16 12.98
CA LEU A 534 23.28 -12.57 12.95
C LEU A 534 24.16 -11.35 12.72
N VAL A 535 25.06 -11.08 13.66
CA VAL A 535 26.10 -10.06 13.50
C VAL A 535 27.25 -10.71 12.74
N LEU A 536 27.65 -10.11 11.62
CA LEU A 536 28.86 -10.45 10.88
C LEU A 536 29.86 -9.30 11.04
N GLU A 537 31.12 -9.63 11.29
CA GLU A 537 32.18 -8.64 11.43
C GLU A 537 33.29 -8.90 10.40
N GLY A 538 33.57 -7.90 9.57
CA GLY A 538 34.75 -7.93 8.70
C GLY A 538 34.55 -7.26 7.36
N THR A 539 35.60 -7.30 6.54
CA THR A 539 35.51 -6.92 5.12
C THR A 539 34.55 -7.85 4.39
N LEU A 540 34.13 -7.46 3.18
CA LEU A 540 33.33 -8.32 2.31
C LEU A 540 33.92 -9.73 2.17
N ASP A 541 35.24 -9.89 2.08
CA ASP A 541 35.85 -11.21 1.98
C ASP A 541 35.62 -12.08 3.23
N LYS A 542 35.65 -11.50 4.43
CA LYS A 542 35.29 -12.21 5.67
C LYS A 542 33.80 -12.55 5.73
N VAL A 543 32.94 -11.67 5.20
CA VAL A 543 31.51 -11.95 5.06
C VAL A 543 31.28 -13.12 4.11
N LYS A 544 32.03 -13.21 2.99
CA LYS A 544 31.98 -14.36 2.07
C LYS A 544 32.42 -15.66 2.73
N GLU A 545 33.52 -15.65 3.49
CA GLU A 545 34.01 -16.83 4.22
C GLU A 545 32.96 -17.35 5.21
N LEU A 546 32.35 -16.44 5.96
CA LEU A 546 31.29 -16.76 6.92
C LEU A 546 30.00 -17.23 6.26
N ALA A 547 29.60 -16.59 5.17
CA ALA A 547 28.45 -17.04 4.40
C ALA A 547 28.69 -18.46 3.84
N ALA A 548 29.91 -18.74 3.36
CA ALA A 548 30.28 -20.08 2.91
C ALA A 548 30.20 -21.12 4.03
N SER A 549 30.62 -20.80 5.27
CA SER A 549 30.50 -21.72 6.42
C SER A 549 29.04 -22.03 6.76
N LEU A 550 28.14 -21.05 6.57
CA LEU A 550 26.69 -21.21 6.65
C LEU A 550 26.09 -22.04 5.51
N GLY A 551 26.87 -22.45 4.51
CA GLY A 551 26.37 -23.14 3.31
C GLY A 551 25.71 -22.18 2.32
N MET A 552 26.10 -20.90 2.35
CA MET A 552 25.67 -19.91 1.37
C MET A 552 26.69 -19.74 0.25
N GLU A 553 26.19 -19.23 -0.87
CA GLU A 553 26.95 -18.90 -2.06
C GLU A 553 26.92 -17.39 -2.27
N PHE A 554 28.10 -16.80 -2.42
CA PHE A 554 28.23 -15.42 -2.87
C PHE A 554 28.21 -15.36 -4.39
N LYS A 555 27.39 -14.47 -4.95
CA LYS A 555 27.29 -14.19 -6.37
C LYS A 555 27.37 -12.69 -6.60
N VAL A 556 28.03 -12.31 -7.68
CA VAL A 556 27.89 -10.96 -8.24
C VAL A 556 26.90 -11.11 -9.39
N LEU A 557 25.69 -10.62 -9.19
CA LEU A 557 24.71 -10.54 -10.26
C LEU A 557 25.09 -9.37 -11.15
N SER A 558 25.34 -9.66 -12.43
CA SER A 558 25.60 -8.67 -13.46
C SER A 558 24.30 -8.00 -13.92
N SER A 559 24.41 -7.03 -14.83
CA SER A 559 23.24 -6.42 -15.46
C SER A 559 22.35 -7.44 -16.16
N THR A 560 22.87 -8.57 -16.65
CA THR A 560 22.06 -9.59 -17.33
C THR A 560 21.42 -10.61 -16.39
N ASP A 561 21.74 -10.55 -15.09
CA ASP A 561 21.15 -11.41 -14.06
C ASP A 561 20.01 -10.71 -13.30
N ILE A 562 19.75 -9.43 -13.63
CA ILE A 562 18.76 -8.58 -12.98
C ILE A 562 17.96 -7.79 -14.02
N LEU A 563 16.70 -7.50 -13.70
CA LEU A 563 15.85 -6.68 -14.56
C LEU A 563 16.27 -5.20 -14.52
N ASN A 564 16.69 -4.67 -15.66
CA ASN A 564 17.02 -3.27 -15.87
C ASN A 564 15.78 -2.46 -16.28
N GLN A 565 15.86 -1.13 -16.14
CA GLN A 565 14.72 -0.24 -16.43
C GLN A 565 14.24 -0.34 -17.89
N ASN A 566 15.15 -0.48 -18.85
CA ASN A 566 14.85 -0.58 -20.28
C ASN A 566 14.23 -1.92 -20.69
N GLU A 567 14.39 -2.95 -19.87
CA GLU A 567 13.80 -4.28 -20.03
C GLU A 567 12.41 -4.40 -19.37
N LEU A 568 12.02 -3.41 -18.55
CA LEU A 568 10.68 -3.35 -17.95
C LEU A 568 9.71 -2.72 -18.96
N VAL A 569 8.68 -3.46 -19.35
CA VAL A 569 7.57 -2.92 -20.16
C VAL A 569 6.33 -2.78 -19.28
N ALA A 570 5.66 -1.63 -19.36
CA ALA A 570 4.44 -1.34 -18.62
C ALA A 570 3.25 -1.30 -19.58
N GLU A 571 2.17 -1.97 -19.21
CA GLU A 571 0.89 -2.01 -19.91
C GLU A 571 -0.24 -1.76 -18.92
N LYS A 572 -1.44 -1.45 -19.43
CA LYS A 572 -2.64 -1.43 -18.60
C LYS A 572 -2.84 -2.81 -17.99
N ASN A 573 -3.27 -2.86 -16.73
CA ASN A 573 -3.75 -4.10 -16.17
C ASN A 573 -5.09 -4.49 -16.81
N PRO A 574 -5.53 -5.76 -16.69
CA PRO A 574 -6.85 -6.13 -17.14
C PRO A 574 -7.92 -5.28 -16.44
N GLU A 575 -8.87 -4.78 -17.22
CA GLU A 575 -9.99 -3.94 -16.76
C GLU A 575 -11.31 -4.74 -16.78
N LYS A 576 -11.28 -6.00 -17.22
CA LYS A 576 -12.41 -6.93 -17.24
C LYS A 576 -12.10 -8.21 -16.46
N TRP A 577 -13.14 -8.89 -15.98
CA TRP A 577 -13.00 -10.27 -15.54
C TRP A 577 -12.86 -11.20 -16.75
N GLU A 578 -13.84 -11.16 -17.65
CA GLU A 578 -13.93 -11.96 -18.88
C GLU A 578 -14.17 -11.07 -20.10
N GLN A 579 -13.85 -11.55 -21.30
CA GLN A 579 -13.94 -10.73 -22.53
C GLN A 579 -15.37 -10.22 -22.81
N SER A 580 -16.37 -11.02 -22.41
CA SER A 580 -17.80 -10.74 -22.55
C SER A 580 -18.31 -9.59 -21.68
N ASP A 581 -17.56 -9.16 -20.66
CA ASP A 581 -18.00 -8.07 -19.78
C ASP A 581 -18.26 -6.80 -20.60
N ALA A 582 -19.42 -6.18 -20.38
CA ALA A 582 -19.83 -5.01 -21.15
C ALA A 582 -19.03 -3.76 -20.74
N LYS A 583 -18.61 -3.70 -19.47
CA LYS A 583 -17.87 -2.57 -18.89
C LYS A 583 -16.41 -2.95 -18.62
N LYS A 584 -15.53 -1.99 -18.83
CA LYS A 584 -14.15 -1.97 -18.32
C LYS A 584 -14.11 -1.18 -17.02
N VAL A 585 -13.44 -1.68 -16.01
CA VAL A 585 -13.33 -1.01 -14.70
C VAL A 585 -11.87 -0.64 -14.42
N VAL A 586 -11.62 0.65 -14.35
CA VAL A 586 -10.31 1.21 -13.98
C VAL A 586 -10.24 1.30 -12.46
N TYR A 587 -9.26 0.63 -11.86
CA TYR A 587 -9.04 0.73 -10.42
C TYR A 587 -8.43 2.08 -10.07
N VAL A 588 -9.12 2.86 -9.24
CA VAL A 588 -8.66 4.15 -8.72
C VAL A 588 -8.29 3.95 -7.25
N GLN A 589 -6.99 3.98 -6.98
CA GLN A 589 -6.40 3.88 -5.64
C GLN A 589 -5.50 5.09 -5.37
N GLY A 590 -4.80 5.09 -4.24
CA GLY A 590 -4.00 6.23 -3.80
C GLY A 590 -4.78 7.16 -2.86
N PRO A 591 -4.07 7.95 -2.04
CA PRO A 591 -4.71 8.78 -1.04
C PRO A 591 -5.50 9.92 -1.67
N SER A 592 -6.51 10.39 -0.95
CA SER A 592 -7.17 11.67 -1.20
C SER A 592 -6.67 12.70 -0.20
N LEU A 593 -6.72 13.97 -0.58
CA LEU A 593 -6.50 15.09 0.34
C LEU A 593 -7.83 15.42 1.01
N MET A 594 -7.81 15.45 2.34
CA MET A 594 -8.98 15.76 3.17
C MET A 594 -8.61 16.88 4.13
N GLY A 595 -9.52 17.84 4.29
CA GLY A 595 -9.44 18.86 5.33
C GLY A 595 -10.16 18.41 6.59
N ILE A 596 -9.61 18.82 7.73
CA ILE A 596 -10.14 18.54 9.06
C ILE A 596 -10.57 19.87 9.65
N HIS A 597 -11.84 19.96 10.07
CA HIS A 597 -12.37 21.12 10.76
C HIS A 597 -11.50 21.47 11.97
N SER A 598 -11.22 22.77 12.14
CA SER A 598 -10.37 23.27 13.21
C SER A 598 -11.02 24.46 13.92
N ASN A 599 -10.93 25.65 13.35
CA ASN A 599 -11.63 26.87 13.72
C ASN A 599 -11.72 27.76 12.48
N THR A 600 -12.51 28.83 12.52
CA THR A 600 -12.74 29.69 11.34
C THR A 600 -11.44 30.17 10.68
N VAL A 601 -10.46 30.62 11.46
CA VAL A 601 -9.21 31.20 10.94
C VAL A 601 -8.32 30.13 10.31
N ASP A 602 -8.15 29.00 11.00
CA ASP A 602 -7.32 27.90 10.49
C ASP A 602 -7.96 27.16 9.32
N ASN A 603 -9.30 27.07 9.28
CA ASN A 603 -10.04 26.54 8.15
C ASN A 603 -9.84 27.39 6.89
N GLU A 604 -9.94 28.72 6.98
CA GLU A 604 -9.69 29.63 5.86
C GLU A 604 -8.26 29.49 5.32
N ALA A 605 -7.26 29.52 6.22
CA ALA A 605 -5.86 29.36 5.85
C ALA A 605 -5.58 27.98 5.21
N THR A 606 -6.25 26.94 5.70
CA THR A 606 -6.19 25.57 5.15
C THR A 606 -6.71 25.53 3.72
N ARG A 607 -7.90 26.10 3.47
CA ARG A 607 -8.50 26.17 2.13
C ARG A 607 -7.64 26.96 1.16
N LYS A 608 -7.07 28.10 1.59
CA LYS A 608 -6.14 28.90 0.78
C LYS A 608 -4.94 28.07 0.31
N PHE A 609 -4.26 27.35 1.22
CA PHE A 609 -3.14 26.49 0.82
C PHE A 609 -3.56 25.43 -0.22
N VAL A 610 -4.69 24.76 0.00
CA VAL A 610 -5.19 23.71 -0.91
C VAL A 610 -5.58 24.29 -2.27
N LYS A 611 -6.28 25.43 -2.29
CA LYS A 611 -6.64 26.11 -3.53
C LYS A 611 -5.40 26.52 -4.32
N TRP A 612 -4.39 27.12 -3.68
CA TRP A 612 -3.12 27.44 -4.34
C TRP A 612 -2.45 26.19 -4.92
N LEU A 613 -2.38 25.10 -4.14
CA LEU A 613 -1.78 23.85 -4.58
C LEU A 613 -2.45 23.31 -5.86
N VAL A 614 -3.78 23.35 -5.90
CA VAL A 614 -4.58 22.70 -6.95
C VAL A 614 -4.75 23.58 -8.19
N THR A 615 -4.89 24.89 -8.02
CA THR A 615 -5.36 25.80 -9.10
C THR A 615 -4.34 26.86 -9.52
N SER A 616 -3.16 26.92 -8.89
CA SER A 616 -2.15 27.92 -9.25
C SER A 616 -1.54 27.65 -10.63
N ASP A 617 -1.68 28.61 -11.54
CA ASP A 617 -0.95 28.65 -12.82
C ASP A 617 0.45 29.27 -12.70
N ALA A 618 0.79 29.84 -11.55
CA ALA A 618 2.12 30.38 -11.30
C ALA A 618 3.18 29.26 -11.32
N VAL A 619 4.27 29.51 -12.03
CA VAL A 619 5.42 28.61 -12.15
C VAL A 619 6.43 28.95 -11.06
N TYR A 620 6.91 27.92 -10.37
CA TYR A 620 7.93 28.04 -9.32
C TYR A 620 9.10 27.10 -9.62
N THR A 621 10.27 27.44 -9.10
CA THR A 621 11.43 26.55 -9.13
C THR A 621 11.37 25.59 -7.93
N PHE A 622 11.32 24.30 -8.21
CA PHE A 622 11.43 23.23 -7.22
C PHE A 622 12.76 22.51 -7.35
N GLY A 623 13.27 21.91 -6.27
CA GLY A 623 14.60 21.28 -6.24
C GLY A 623 15.76 22.27 -6.24
N LYS A 624 16.98 21.76 -6.44
CA LYS A 624 18.23 22.56 -6.48
C LYS A 624 19.21 22.03 -7.53
N GLY A 625 20.00 22.93 -8.11
CA GLY A 625 21.07 22.57 -9.05
C GLY A 625 20.54 21.91 -10.32
N GLU A 626 21.20 20.83 -10.77
CA GLU A 626 20.81 20.07 -11.98
C GLU A 626 19.47 19.32 -11.87
N TYR A 627 18.91 19.24 -10.65
CA TYR A 627 17.61 18.65 -10.37
C TYR A 627 16.50 19.70 -10.23
N ALA A 628 16.84 20.99 -10.39
CA ALA A 628 15.85 22.05 -10.36
C ALA A 628 14.92 21.96 -11.58
N VAL A 629 13.63 22.19 -11.35
CA VAL A 629 12.61 22.21 -12.40
C VAL A 629 11.64 23.37 -12.19
N GLU A 630 11.14 23.91 -13.30
CA GLU A 630 10.15 24.99 -13.30
C GLU A 630 8.79 24.43 -13.72
N GLU A 631 7.84 24.41 -12.79
CA GLU A 631 6.51 23.88 -13.03
C GLU A 631 5.49 24.50 -12.04
N THR A 632 4.20 24.24 -12.24
CA THR A 632 3.15 24.66 -11.28
C THR A 632 3.14 23.71 -10.06
N PRO A 633 2.58 24.13 -8.90
CA PRO A 633 2.55 23.28 -7.70
C PRO A 633 1.93 21.91 -7.94
N ILE A 634 0.79 21.84 -8.66
CA ILE A 634 0.12 20.57 -8.96
C ILE A 634 0.91 19.69 -9.93
N LYS A 635 1.65 20.26 -10.88
CA LYS A 635 2.53 19.51 -11.79
C LYS A 635 3.71 18.92 -11.02
N HIS A 636 4.32 19.72 -10.14
CA HIS A 636 5.36 19.23 -9.23
C HIS A 636 4.85 18.10 -8.34
N PHE A 637 3.67 18.27 -7.75
CA PHE A 637 3.05 17.26 -6.90
C PHE A 637 2.94 15.92 -7.64
N GLN A 638 2.37 15.93 -8.84
CA GLN A 638 2.16 14.71 -9.62
C GLN A 638 3.48 14.03 -10.00
N ARG A 639 4.46 14.81 -10.50
CA ARG A 639 5.77 14.29 -10.91
C ARG A 639 6.60 13.78 -9.73
N ALA A 640 6.73 14.56 -8.66
CA ALA A 640 7.62 14.27 -7.55
C ALA A 640 7.08 13.17 -6.62
N LEU A 641 5.75 13.10 -6.42
CA LEU A 641 5.14 12.10 -5.55
C LEU A 641 4.72 10.82 -6.29
N SER A 642 4.78 10.84 -7.62
CA SER A 642 4.31 9.74 -8.48
C SER A 642 2.82 9.43 -8.31
N TYR A 643 1.99 10.47 -8.43
CA TYR A 643 0.53 10.39 -8.43
C TYR A 643 -0.06 11.22 -9.57
N ILE A 644 -1.33 11.03 -9.84
CA ILE A 644 -2.12 11.78 -10.82
C ILE A 644 -3.24 12.50 -10.08
N ALA A 645 -3.38 13.79 -10.37
CA ALA A 645 -4.56 14.56 -10.04
C ALA A 645 -5.45 14.57 -11.30
N PRO A 646 -6.71 14.08 -11.23
CA PRO A 646 -7.63 14.05 -12.35
C PRO A 646 -8.23 15.44 -12.56
N ILE A 647 -7.38 16.36 -13.01
CA ILE A 647 -7.71 17.76 -13.27
C ILE A 647 -7.38 18.02 -14.73
N ASP A 648 -8.40 18.41 -15.51
CA ASP A 648 -8.27 18.88 -16.88
C ASP A 648 -7.33 18.02 -17.74
N PHE A 649 -7.72 16.75 -17.93
CA PHE A 649 -6.89 15.81 -18.71
C PHE A 649 -6.65 16.26 -20.15
N ALA A 650 -7.51 17.14 -20.68
CA ALA A 650 -7.40 17.70 -22.03
C ALA A 650 -6.11 18.52 -22.21
N HIS A 651 -5.59 19.14 -21.15
CA HIS A 651 -4.37 19.95 -21.17
C HIS A 651 -3.19 19.26 -20.49
N TYR A 652 -3.30 17.95 -20.24
CA TYR A 652 -2.31 17.16 -19.54
C TYR A 652 -1.56 16.22 -20.50
N ASP A 653 -0.25 16.39 -20.61
CA ASP A 653 0.62 15.61 -21.52
C ASP A 653 1.55 14.65 -20.74
N GLU A 654 1.87 13.50 -21.35
CA GLU A 654 2.71 12.46 -20.75
C GLU A 654 4.16 12.92 -20.47
N SER A 655 4.62 13.99 -21.12
CA SER A 655 5.95 14.58 -20.90
C SER A 655 6.20 15.03 -19.46
N VAL A 656 5.14 15.33 -18.68
CA VAL A 656 5.26 15.66 -17.24
C VAL A 656 5.90 14.50 -16.45
N PHE A 657 5.76 13.27 -16.95
CA PHE A 657 6.35 12.07 -16.33
C PHE A 657 7.72 11.70 -16.90
N GLY A 658 8.34 12.59 -17.67
CA GLY A 658 9.73 12.48 -18.13
C GLY A 658 9.98 11.54 -19.30
N GLU A 659 11.22 11.57 -19.80
CA GLU A 659 11.70 10.77 -20.92
C GLU A 659 12.95 9.95 -20.56
N GLY A 660 13.20 8.88 -21.33
CA GLY A 660 14.38 8.01 -21.18
C GLY A 660 14.53 7.48 -19.75
N LYS A 661 15.72 7.65 -19.15
CA LYS A 661 16.01 7.18 -17.79
C LYS A 661 15.23 7.92 -16.68
N LYS A 662 14.65 9.09 -17.00
CA LYS A 662 13.82 9.87 -16.06
C LYS A 662 12.32 9.59 -16.23
N ALA A 663 11.93 8.78 -17.21
CA ALA A 663 10.54 8.47 -17.47
C ALA A 663 9.94 7.59 -16.36
N ASN A 664 8.71 7.90 -15.95
CA ASN A 664 7.87 7.03 -15.16
C ASN A 664 6.77 6.43 -16.04
N GLU A 665 7.09 5.30 -16.68
CA GLU A 665 6.18 4.61 -17.60
C GLU A 665 4.88 4.14 -16.91
N TYR A 666 4.90 3.89 -15.60
CA TYR A 666 3.68 3.52 -14.87
C TYR A 666 2.69 4.69 -14.81
N LEU A 667 3.15 5.93 -14.65
CA LEU A 667 2.27 7.09 -14.63
C LEU A 667 1.71 7.42 -16.01
N LYS A 668 2.46 7.14 -17.09
CA LYS A 668 1.94 7.28 -18.47
C LYS A 668 0.79 6.30 -18.71
N VAL A 669 0.97 5.03 -18.34
CA VAL A 669 -0.11 4.02 -18.40
C VAL A 669 -1.32 4.44 -17.56
N ALA A 670 -1.09 4.95 -16.36
CA ALA A 670 -2.16 5.40 -15.47
C ALA A 670 -2.94 6.60 -16.05
N LEU A 671 -2.24 7.59 -16.59
CA LEU A 671 -2.86 8.73 -17.25
C LEU A 671 -3.72 8.26 -18.43
N LYS A 672 -3.21 7.33 -19.23
CA LYS A 672 -3.96 6.73 -20.34
C LYS A 672 -5.25 6.05 -19.86
N SER A 673 -5.18 5.17 -18.86
CA SER A 673 -6.39 4.53 -18.29
C SER A 673 -7.38 5.55 -17.73
N PHE A 674 -6.91 6.61 -17.08
CA PHE A 674 -7.78 7.64 -16.53
C PHE A 674 -8.44 8.49 -17.62
N LYS A 675 -7.71 8.83 -18.69
CA LYS A 675 -8.27 9.49 -19.87
C LYS A 675 -9.33 8.64 -20.55
N GLU A 676 -9.07 7.35 -20.78
CA GLU A 676 -10.05 6.44 -21.38
C GLU A 676 -11.35 6.36 -20.55
N ALA A 677 -11.23 6.29 -19.22
CA ALA A 677 -12.39 6.30 -18.33
C ALA A 677 -13.19 7.61 -18.37
N GLN A 678 -12.51 8.73 -18.61
CA GLN A 678 -13.10 10.05 -18.73
C GLN A 678 -13.78 10.26 -20.09
N GLU A 679 -13.12 9.83 -21.18
CA GLU A 679 -13.56 10.03 -22.56
C GLU A 679 -14.72 9.11 -22.97
N ASP A 680 -14.77 7.88 -22.42
CA ASP A 680 -15.84 6.91 -22.72
C ASP A 680 -16.48 6.31 -21.45
N PRO A 681 -17.27 7.10 -20.69
CA PRO A 681 -17.97 6.63 -19.49
C PRO A 681 -19.06 5.59 -19.78
N ASN A 682 -19.35 5.29 -21.05
CA ASN A 682 -20.29 4.23 -21.45
C ASN A 682 -19.60 2.87 -21.55
N ALA A 683 -18.37 2.80 -22.05
CA ALA A 683 -17.59 1.56 -22.02
C ALA A 683 -16.79 1.37 -20.72
N TYR A 684 -16.43 2.47 -20.05
CA TYR A 684 -15.62 2.45 -18.84
C TYR A 684 -16.40 2.83 -17.59
N ALA A 685 -15.88 2.40 -16.45
CA ALA A 685 -16.24 2.85 -15.12
C ALA A 685 -14.96 2.93 -14.27
N THR A 686 -15.00 3.73 -13.22
CA THR A 686 -13.94 3.77 -12.20
C THR A 686 -14.41 3.01 -10.97
N TYR A 687 -13.48 2.34 -10.28
CA TYR A 687 -13.75 1.75 -8.98
C TYR A 687 -12.74 2.25 -7.95
N SER A 688 -13.24 2.78 -6.84
CA SER A 688 -12.48 3.09 -5.64
C SER A 688 -13.21 2.47 -4.45
N THR A 689 -12.47 1.92 -3.49
CA THR A 689 -13.08 1.37 -2.27
C THR A 689 -13.90 2.46 -1.56
N PRO A 690 -15.21 2.25 -1.33
CA PRO A 690 -16.06 3.23 -0.65
C PRO A 690 -15.52 3.60 0.73
N GLY A 691 -15.73 4.86 1.13
CA GLY A 691 -15.27 5.34 2.43
C GLY A 691 -16.13 4.75 3.55
N ALA A 692 -15.65 3.71 4.22
CA ALA A 692 -16.38 3.06 5.30
C ALA A 692 -15.51 2.87 6.54
N ILE A 693 -16.09 3.02 7.74
CA ILE A 693 -15.40 2.80 9.02
C ILE A 693 -14.79 1.39 9.08
N LYS A 694 -15.46 0.41 8.45
CA LYS A 694 -15.03 -0.99 8.41
C LYS A 694 -14.18 -1.38 7.19
N ALA A 695 -13.84 -0.44 6.29
CA ALA A 695 -13.13 -0.76 5.05
C ALA A 695 -11.76 -1.42 5.28
N ASN A 696 -10.96 -0.93 6.24
CA ASN A 696 -9.67 -1.53 6.56
C ASN A 696 -9.80 -2.96 7.09
N LEU A 697 -10.74 -3.20 8.00
CA LEU A 697 -11.02 -4.55 8.53
C LEU A 697 -11.39 -5.52 7.40
N PHE A 698 -12.26 -5.07 6.48
CA PHE A 698 -12.66 -5.87 5.33
C PHE A 698 -11.48 -6.22 4.41
N ARG A 699 -10.66 -5.22 4.05
CA ARG A 699 -9.49 -5.42 3.18
C ARG A 699 -8.40 -6.28 3.82
N ASP A 700 -8.16 -6.11 5.12
CA ASP A 700 -7.21 -6.93 5.87
C ASP A 700 -7.66 -8.40 5.94
N ALA A 701 -8.97 -8.62 6.14
CA ALA A 701 -9.54 -9.96 6.12
C ALA A 701 -9.45 -10.61 4.73
N LEU A 702 -9.76 -9.89 3.64
CA LEU A 702 -9.54 -10.37 2.26
C LEU A 702 -8.08 -10.74 2.03
N THR A 703 -7.15 -9.84 2.37
CA THR A 703 -5.70 -10.06 2.19
C THR A 703 -5.23 -11.28 2.98
N THR A 704 -5.73 -11.45 4.21
CA THR A 704 -5.44 -12.61 5.05
C THR A 704 -5.97 -13.91 4.45
N SER A 705 -7.19 -13.92 3.91
CA SER A 705 -7.76 -15.10 3.23
C SER A 705 -6.97 -15.50 1.98
N PHE A 706 -6.56 -14.53 1.15
CA PHE A 706 -5.71 -14.82 -0.01
C PHE A 706 -4.30 -15.26 0.38
N LYS A 707 -3.74 -14.73 1.47
CA LYS A 707 -2.47 -15.24 2.02
C LYS A 707 -2.62 -16.68 2.49
N ALA A 708 -3.70 -17.02 3.20
CA ALA A 708 -3.98 -18.39 3.63
C ALA A 708 -4.11 -19.35 2.44
N LEU A 709 -4.75 -18.92 1.34
CA LEU A 709 -4.82 -19.67 0.09
C LEU A 709 -3.42 -19.98 -0.47
N GLN A 710 -2.54 -18.97 -0.52
CA GLN A 710 -1.17 -19.12 -0.99
C GLN A 710 -0.32 -20.04 -0.08
N ASP A 711 -0.49 -19.91 1.23
CA ASP A 711 0.24 -20.69 2.23
C ASP A 711 -0.23 -22.15 2.25
N GLU A 712 -1.53 -22.40 2.06
CA GLU A 712 -2.04 -23.76 1.89
C GLU A 712 -1.49 -24.42 0.62
N ALA A 713 -1.50 -23.70 -0.50
CA ALA A 713 -0.90 -24.21 -1.74
C ALA A 713 0.57 -24.60 -1.54
N LYS A 714 1.34 -23.78 -0.81
CA LYS A 714 2.73 -24.07 -0.44
C LYS A 714 2.85 -25.32 0.44
N THR A 715 2.10 -25.38 1.53
CA THR A 715 2.25 -26.42 2.58
C THR A 715 1.70 -27.77 2.13
N LYS A 716 0.60 -27.77 1.37
CA LYS A 716 -0.07 -28.97 0.86
C LYS A 716 0.29 -29.30 -0.59
N LYS A 717 1.34 -28.68 -1.13
CA LYS A 717 1.90 -28.99 -2.45
C LYS A 717 0.89 -28.90 -3.59
N GLY A 718 0.12 -27.80 -3.59
CA GLY A 718 -0.94 -27.53 -4.57
C GLY A 718 -2.29 -28.17 -4.24
N ASN A 719 -2.40 -28.98 -3.18
CA ASN A 719 -3.71 -29.48 -2.72
C ASN A 719 -4.36 -28.45 -1.81
N ILE A 720 -5.17 -27.57 -2.40
CA ILE A 720 -5.91 -26.52 -1.69
C ILE A 720 -7.33 -27.02 -1.39
N ASP A 721 -7.71 -27.03 -0.12
CA ASP A 721 -9.05 -27.42 0.34
C ASP A 721 -9.90 -26.21 0.78
N LEU A 722 -9.32 -25.00 0.74
CA LEU A 722 -10.03 -23.77 1.07
C LEU A 722 -11.15 -23.45 0.05
N GLU A 723 -12.38 -23.57 0.53
CA GLU A 723 -13.60 -23.20 -0.19
C GLU A 723 -13.94 -21.71 -0.03
N TYR A 724 -14.66 -21.15 -1.00
CA TYR A 724 -15.05 -19.74 -1.01
C TYR A 724 -15.87 -19.35 0.24
N SER A 725 -16.70 -20.25 0.75
CA SER A 725 -17.45 -20.03 2.00
C SER A 725 -16.53 -19.72 3.19
N LYS A 726 -15.31 -20.27 3.22
CA LYS A 726 -14.36 -20.00 4.31
C LYS A 726 -13.83 -18.58 4.26
N LEU A 727 -13.60 -18.04 3.07
CA LEU A 727 -13.26 -16.63 2.87
C LEU A 727 -14.42 -15.76 3.39
N VAL A 728 -15.66 -16.06 2.99
CA VAL A 728 -16.86 -15.33 3.45
C VAL A 728 -17.02 -15.39 4.97
N ASP A 729 -16.76 -16.53 5.60
CA ASP A 729 -16.79 -16.67 7.06
C ASP A 729 -15.75 -15.77 7.74
N THR A 730 -14.52 -15.72 7.23
CA THR A 730 -13.47 -14.83 7.76
C THR A 730 -13.85 -13.35 7.63
N LEU A 731 -14.43 -12.95 6.49
CA LEU A 731 -14.92 -11.58 6.31
C LEU A 731 -16.02 -11.25 7.34
N ASN A 732 -16.97 -12.18 7.52
CA ASN A 732 -18.07 -12.00 8.46
C ASN A 732 -17.62 -11.93 9.92
N GLU A 733 -16.60 -12.70 10.28
CA GLU A 733 -16.02 -12.66 11.62
C GLU A 733 -15.30 -11.34 11.87
N SER A 734 -14.54 -10.84 10.89
CA SER A 734 -13.83 -9.56 11.01
C SER A 734 -14.74 -8.32 11.06
N LEU A 735 -15.99 -8.43 10.58
CA LEU A 735 -16.95 -7.32 10.53
C LEU A 735 -17.93 -7.30 11.71
N LYS A 736 -17.94 -8.32 12.57
CA LYS A 736 -18.70 -8.32 13.83
C LYS A 736 -18.06 -7.36 14.81
#